data_AF-A0A7X8QW99-F1
#
_entry.id   AF-A0A7X8QW99-F1
#
_cell.length_a   1.000
_cell.length_b   1.000
_cell.length_c   1.000
_cell.angle_alpha   90.00
_cell.angle_beta   90.00
_cell.angle_gamma   90.00
#
_symmetry.space_group_name_H-M   'P 1'
#
loop_
_entity.id
_entity.type
_entity.pdbx_description
1 polymer ?
#
loop_
_entity_poly.entity_id
_entity_poly.type
_entity_poly.pdbx_seq_one_letter_code
_entity_poly.pdbx_strand_id
1 'polypeptide(L)'
;MKNILLSALFFVCSIAHNALASGLSEADSLFDKGRFDKAAQAYEVAAKGSVGDDKLRAVYRAVQSKALSFAYAEAAQRLLEEPLPNDRLWQARFLLLRAELFRQYLRQYGRAMPADRQDSASDVTRWSAAQWHERIQAAYQLLWPLRGELSRVSLASESYFMKKGEPEEDIPTLLDFLVYSWSDYLLTQAPAGDALPDAAPFVVSQYPGRLDFSMPPAHVAALLMTEASGANVHKERRKAAELWRIRRLLLPFEHQDRFKLPEDMKSLRLKAGTVLARWTEVFTLPETRAEAAYHAADFLEQDGDYAAAVQLCKRAASLWHGTPGAAKCERLKARIEMPSLSITAHNTPPGGGNAFSINVRNMDSVYCRLYKTTPQELLRLSRRGAERDYYYLLGLDSKAVQDGFLARKADREWKVSPAYPAQYVAIRQDVDAAGLERGLYVAIVSDDDSFRPGSSFISAGIVNCTDLFLLGSAGFRARPGEFFFAPELGGRGVSADGFHLYAVDALSGAPVQGANISAFYDQDFSRRQKLTAATDKYGMASLRSLFTLAYPASSNYRLAPLAERGKSLAYWGQEGGFSYSVPAPLELYLETDRPVYRPGQEVSFKATVLRRTADGFAVQSTPLQVRVSAHDANYQEFGVLTLKTNGMGSVSGSFKIPQGRLLGGYTLRAVADAYGAEFESSQGFAVEEYKRPEFELKLGEAKDAWRYGRKAVVRGKASYYFGGPVPQAKVSYQIYRRRYMPWYAWWAFWFRPDSPKAEVASGSVQTDQDGNFSIEFKPAPEPGAFEKEPSSFIVEAQAHDAGGRTITDSKTYQAGARAYMFKVDLPAGFARPWASYDIAVRLMNLNDTQVLGRGSYALYRLEPVLKDDGVYASGGGFGWGGQPQAAQRLEEAFLDVPDGAKVQSGDFLFSDVGAEHVRLKNLPEGIYRLQLKADDIWGGVSEQSLIVLSAGNEPKLPIPSVAMSEQKTCQVGETARVLAGSSELKGALYAEIWAGNFLLGRQVFAKGGLRVLEIPVEREHVGGFAVRWFGASDFKIYSGQELVDVPRPEKDLSVSLDAPKTQEPGSQANWLLTVKDSQGRPVQGEALVKVYDRSLEYYASAEASWLDALYQANGGPGMLNMPFFDTPGMSFPVKKGLLASLWQTVRGGEARSVPPSLRLGGGDNYYAEGMAYGGGAMMRKSLSA
;
A
#
# COMPACT_ATOMS: atom_id res chain seq x y z
N MET A 1 37.14 75.88 40.52
CA MET A 1 36.43 74.65 40.92
C MET A 1 35.00 74.62 40.38
N LYS A 2 34.81 74.56 39.05
CA LYS A 2 33.52 74.22 38.41
C LYS A 2 33.66 73.46 37.08
N ASN A 3 34.89 73.18 36.61
CA ASN A 3 35.19 72.47 35.35
C ASN A 3 35.83 71.09 35.54
N ILE A 4 35.72 70.46 36.73
CA ILE A 4 36.23 69.09 36.97
C ILE A 4 35.09 68.08 37.17
N LEU A 5 33.82 68.52 37.28
CA LEU A 5 32.67 67.61 37.42
C LEU A 5 31.97 67.23 36.09
N LEU A 6 32.22 67.91 34.96
CA LEU A 6 31.59 67.56 33.67
C LEU A 6 32.36 66.50 32.87
N SER A 7 33.67 66.34 33.10
CA SER A 7 34.53 65.41 32.37
C SER A 7 34.43 63.96 32.87
N ALA A 8 33.98 63.77 34.11
CA ALA A 8 33.83 62.44 34.72
C ALA A 8 32.52 61.73 34.34
N LEU A 9 31.48 62.45 33.89
CA LEU A 9 30.24 61.82 33.41
C LEU A 9 30.31 61.36 31.94
N PHE A 10 31.14 61.97 31.10
CA PHE A 10 31.30 61.55 29.68
C PHE A 10 32.21 60.32 29.49
N PHE A 11 33.14 60.07 30.41
CA PHE A 11 34.05 58.91 30.33
C PHE A 11 33.40 57.60 30.83
N VAL A 12 32.45 57.68 31.77
CA VAL A 12 31.71 56.50 32.26
C VAL A 12 30.57 56.09 31.32
N CYS A 13 29.97 57.02 30.56
CA CYS A 13 28.99 56.65 29.53
C CYS A 13 29.61 56.03 28.26
N SER A 14 30.87 56.38 27.92
CA SER A 14 31.53 55.87 26.70
C SER A 14 32.16 54.48 26.87
N ILE A 15 32.50 54.07 28.10
CA ILE A 15 33.06 52.73 28.39
C ILE A 15 31.95 51.68 28.54
N ALA A 16 30.75 52.06 29.00
CA ALA A 16 29.60 51.15 29.07
C ALA A 16 29.01 50.83 27.67
N HIS A 17 29.01 51.80 26.73
CA HIS A 17 28.55 51.55 25.36
C HIS A 17 29.52 50.68 24.54
N ASN A 18 30.84 50.80 24.75
CA ASN A 18 31.82 50.01 23.99
C ASN A 18 31.96 48.54 24.45
N ALA A 19 31.65 48.21 25.70
CA ALA A 19 31.70 46.82 26.20
C ALA A 19 30.43 46.00 25.89
N LEU A 20 29.30 46.66 25.64
CA LEU A 20 28.04 46.00 25.27
C LEU A 20 27.95 45.72 23.76
N ALA A 21 28.47 46.64 22.93
CA ALA A 21 28.55 46.47 21.49
C ALA A 21 29.49 45.31 21.05
N SER A 22 30.48 44.93 21.88
CA SER A 22 31.39 43.81 21.59
C SER A 22 30.73 42.43 21.76
N GLY A 23 29.72 42.29 22.65
CA GLY A 23 29.13 40.99 22.99
C GLY A 23 28.24 40.38 21.89
N LEU A 24 27.43 41.21 21.21
CA LEU A 24 26.60 40.76 20.08
C LEU A 24 27.43 40.44 18.83
N SER A 25 28.48 41.22 18.55
CA SER A 25 29.38 41.02 17.41
C SER A 25 30.13 39.69 17.50
N GLU A 26 30.60 39.31 18.69
CA GLU A 26 31.23 38.01 18.91
C GLU A 26 30.23 36.84 18.75
N ALA A 27 29.02 36.99 19.29
CA ALA A 27 27.95 35.98 19.14
C ALA A 27 27.50 35.81 17.68
N ASP A 28 27.36 36.90 16.92
CA ASP A 28 27.06 36.89 15.49
C ASP A 28 28.18 36.18 14.70
N SER A 29 29.46 36.40 15.04
CA SER A 29 30.58 35.68 14.42
C SER A 29 30.51 34.17 14.64
N LEU A 30 30.11 33.72 15.84
CA LEU A 30 29.91 32.30 16.13
C LEU A 30 28.74 31.71 15.35
N PHE A 31 27.65 32.48 15.24
CA PHE A 31 26.47 32.10 14.46
C PHE A 31 26.81 31.90 12.98
N ASP A 32 27.52 32.86 12.37
CA ASP A 32 27.89 32.80 10.95
C ASP A 32 28.90 31.68 10.64
N LYS A 33 29.71 31.26 11.62
CA LYS A 33 30.60 30.10 11.53
C LYS A 33 29.88 28.76 11.74
N GLY A 34 28.56 28.75 11.91
CA GLY A 34 27.75 27.56 12.17
C GLY A 34 28.04 26.91 13.52
N ARG A 35 28.59 27.64 14.49
CA ARG A 35 28.87 27.16 15.86
C ARG A 35 27.68 27.43 16.77
N PHE A 36 26.53 26.87 16.43
CA PHE A 36 25.23 27.26 17.01
C PHE A 36 25.14 27.05 18.53
N ASP A 37 25.71 25.99 19.11
CA ASP A 37 25.69 25.81 20.58
C ASP A 37 26.47 26.90 21.32
N LYS A 38 27.64 27.29 20.77
CA LYS A 38 28.46 28.38 21.34
C LYS A 38 27.81 29.73 21.11
N ALA A 39 27.22 29.94 19.94
CA ALA A 39 26.47 31.15 19.63
C ALA A 39 25.28 31.31 20.58
N ALA A 40 24.50 30.25 20.84
CA ALA A 40 23.38 30.27 21.78
C ALA A 40 23.81 30.75 23.18
N GLN A 41 24.92 30.21 23.71
CA GLN A 41 25.46 30.62 25.01
C GLN A 41 25.91 32.09 25.02
N ALA A 42 26.63 32.52 23.98
CA ALA A 42 27.08 33.91 23.85
C ALA A 42 25.90 34.89 23.76
N TYR A 43 24.83 34.54 23.04
CA TYR A 43 23.62 35.35 22.97
C TYR A 43 22.84 35.41 24.29
N GLU A 44 22.80 34.33 25.10
CA GLU A 44 22.19 34.38 26.43
C GLU A 44 22.96 35.31 27.38
N VAL A 45 24.29 35.37 27.26
CA VAL A 45 25.12 36.33 28.01
C VAL A 45 24.83 37.76 27.53
N ALA A 46 24.80 37.98 26.21
CA ALA A 46 24.48 39.28 25.62
C ALA A 46 23.06 39.76 26.02
N ALA A 47 22.07 38.86 26.05
CA ALA A 47 20.70 39.20 26.44
C ALA A 47 20.58 39.67 27.89
N LYS A 48 21.47 39.24 28.79
CA LYS A 48 21.52 39.70 30.19
C LYS A 48 22.21 41.05 30.37
N GLY A 49 23.15 41.39 29.48
CA GLY A 49 23.90 42.64 29.53
C GLY A 49 23.24 43.80 28.77
N SER A 50 22.48 43.50 27.72
CA SER A 50 21.91 44.51 26.80
C SER A 50 20.50 44.99 27.20
N VAL A 51 20.11 46.14 26.65
CA VAL A 51 18.75 46.73 26.80
C VAL A 51 18.15 47.07 25.43
N GLY A 52 16.84 47.26 25.35
CA GLY A 52 16.16 47.63 24.10
C GLY A 52 16.30 46.59 22.98
N ASP A 53 16.48 47.05 21.75
CA ASP A 53 16.54 46.20 20.54
C ASP A 53 17.69 45.19 20.57
N ASP A 54 18.83 45.53 21.16
CA ASP A 54 19.99 44.66 21.26
C ASP A 54 19.71 43.45 22.15
N LYS A 55 18.94 43.64 23.23
CA LYS A 55 18.44 42.53 24.05
C LYS A 55 17.52 41.62 23.22
N LEU A 56 16.58 42.20 22.48
CA LEU A 56 15.61 41.43 21.67
C LEU A 56 16.30 40.63 20.55
N ARG A 57 17.32 41.20 19.90
CA ARG A 57 18.17 40.51 18.92
C ARG A 57 18.90 39.33 19.54
N ALA A 58 19.51 39.54 20.71
CA ALA A 58 20.22 38.49 21.42
C ALA A 58 19.27 37.33 21.78
N VAL A 59 18.10 37.61 22.34
CA VAL A 59 17.10 36.56 22.67
C VAL A 59 16.63 35.82 21.42
N TYR A 60 16.31 36.54 20.34
CA TYR A 60 15.88 35.93 19.08
C TYR A 60 16.94 34.96 18.53
N ARG A 61 18.20 35.38 18.48
CA ARG A 61 19.30 34.55 17.97
C ARG A 61 19.69 33.42 18.92
N ALA A 62 19.53 33.57 20.24
CA ALA A 62 19.70 32.47 21.19
C ALA A 62 18.71 31.32 20.87
N VAL A 63 17.42 31.65 20.72
CA VAL A 63 16.38 30.69 20.34
C VAL A 63 16.67 30.06 18.97
N GLN A 64 17.02 30.89 17.99
CA GLN A 64 17.33 30.41 16.64
C GLN A 64 18.54 29.47 16.61
N SER A 65 19.59 29.77 17.38
CA SER A 65 20.79 28.94 17.49
C SER A 65 20.47 27.60 18.13
N LYS A 66 19.66 27.56 19.20
CA LYS A 66 19.18 26.32 19.81
C LYS A 66 18.38 25.45 18.82
N ALA A 67 17.52 26.06 18.01
CA ALA A 67 16.78 25.33 16.98
C ALA A 67 17.73 24.73 15.91
N LEU A 68 18.74 25.50 15.48
CA LEU A 68 19.73 25.06 14.49
C LEU A 68 20.70 23.98 15.01
N SER A 69 20.85 23.83 16.33
CA SER A 69 21.53 22.69 16.95
C SER A 69 20.59 21.53 17.30
N PHE A 70 19.37 21.52 16.75
CA PHE A 70 18.33 20.50 16.96
C PHE A 70 17.76 20.45 18.39
N ALA A 71 18.04 21.45 19.23
CA ALA A 71 17.48 21.59 20.58
C ALA A 71 16.13 22.34 20.57
N TYR A 72 15.16 21.85 19.79
CA TYR A 72 13.89 22.57 19.58
C TYR A 72 13.03 22.68 20.85
N ALA A 73 13.11 21.72 21.78
CA ALA A 73 12.43 21.80 23.07
C ALA A 73 12.92 22.98 23.91
N GLU A 74 14.25 23.09 24.05
CA GLU A 74 14.87 24.21 24.78
C GLU A 74 14.63 25.55 24.10
N ALA A 75 14.67 25.57 22.76
CA ALA A 75 14.36 26.76 21.98
C ALA A 75 12.92 27.22 22.23
N ALA A 76 11.96 26.30 22.21
CA ALA A 76 10.55 26.60 22.43
C ALA A 76 10.29 27.06 23.86
N GLN A 77 10.85 26.37 24.86
CA GLN A 77 10.79 26.75 26.28
C GLN A 77 11.30 28.18 26.49
N ARG A 78 12.52 28.47 26.02
CA ARG A 78 13.15 29.78 26.15
C ARG A 78 12.34 30.90 25.51
N LEU A 79 11.72 30.62 24.36
CA LEU A 79 10.89 31.59 23.62
C LEU A 79 9.53 31.86 24.30
N LEU A 80 9.00 30.89 25.04
CA LEU A 80 7.77 31.01 25.81
C LEU A 80 7.97 31.79 27.12
N GLU A 81 9.16 31.68 27.72
CA GLU A 81 9.55 32.42 28.91
C GLU A 81 9.76 33.92 28.65
N GLU A 82 10.07 34.32 27.40
CA GLU A 82 10.20 35.72 27.04
C GLU A 82 8.81 36.38 26.82
N PRO A 83 8.49 37.48 27.51
CA PRO A 83 7.27 38.24 27.24
C PRO A 83 7.31 38.83 25.83
N LEU A 84 6.15 38.94 25.18
CA LEU A 84 6.08 39.58 23.86
C LEU A 84 6.49 41.05 23.95
N PRO A 85 7.37 41.55 23.07
CA PRO A 85 7.75 42.96 23.03
C PRO A 85 6.54 43.88 22.83
N ASN A 86 6.59 45.08 23.43
CA ASN A 86 5.55 46.11 23.26
C ASN A 86 5.62 46.81 21.90
N ASP A 87 6.81 46.88 21.30
CA ASP A 87 6.97 47.38 19.92
C ASP A 87 6.31 46.39 18.95
N ARG A 88 5.46 46.91 18.07
CA ARG A 88 4.59 46.09 17.21
C ARG A 88 5.37 45.27 16.17
N LEU A 89 6.48 45.79 15.65
CA LEU A 89 7.31 45.05 14.70
C LEU A 89 8.09 43.94 15.40
N TRP A 90 8.68 44.24 16.57
CA TRP A 90 9.33 43.23 17.40
C TRP A 90 8.35 42.16 17.92
N GLN A 91 7.13 42.55 18.27
CA GLN A 91 6.04 41.64 18.60
C GLN A 91 5.79 40.67 17.44
N ALA A 92 5.68 41.19 16.21
CA ALA A 92 5.47 40.35 15.04
C ALA A 92 6.65 39.39 14.76
N ARG A 93 7.89 39.84 14.88
CA ARG A 93 9.08 38.98 14.69
C ARG A 93 9.08 37.81 15.67
N PHE A 94 8.77 38.05 16.94
CA PHE A 94 8.70 37.00 17.96
C PHE A 94 7.51 36.05 17.75
N LEU A 95 6.35 36.56 17.31
CA LEU A 95 5.21 35.71 16.98
C LEU A 95 5.47 34.83 15.75
N LEU A 96 6.15 35.35 14.72
CA LEU A 96 6.57 34.57 13.54
C LEU A 96 7.56 33.47 13.96
N LEU A 97 8.54 33.82 14.81
CA LEU A 97 9.48 32.86 15.38
C LEU A 97 8.77 31.77 16.17
N ARG A 98 7.76 32.12 17.00
CA ARG A 98 6.93 31.15 17.74
C ARG A 98 6.21 30.20 16.79
N ALA A 99 5.47 30.73 15.82
CA ALA A 99 4.69 29.92 14.90
C ALA A 99 5.57 28.91 14.14
N GLU A 100 6.67 29.38 13.53
CA GLU A 100 7.56 28.51 12.75
C GLU A 100 8.37 27.53 13.60
N LEU A 101 8.85 27.94 14.78
CA LEU A 101 9.59 27.05 15.67
C LEU A 101 8.70 25.92 16.18
N PHE A 102 7.46 26.23 16.55
CA PHE A 102 6.51 25.22 17.03
C PHE A 102 6.08 24.26 15.92
N ARG A 103 5.95 24.75 14.68
CA ARG A 103 5.77 23.89 13.50
C ARG A 103 6.95 22.91 13.33
N GLN A 104 8.18 23.40 13.44
CA GLN A 104 9.37 22.52 13.38
C GLN A 104 9.40 21.52 14.54
N TYR A 105 9.01 21.94 15.75
CA TYR A 105 8.89 21.07 16.90
C TYR A 105 7.93 19.89 16.63
N LEU A 106 6.74 20.17 16.10
CA LEU A 106 5.79 19.11 15.72
C LEU A 106 6.30 18.21 14.60
N ARG A 107 7.00 18.76 13.60
CA ARG A 107 7.60 17.94 12.54
C ARG A 107 8.62 16.94 13.09
N GLN A 108 9.43 17.35 14.06
CA GLN A 108 10.48 16.49 14.61
C GLN A 108 9.99 15.53 15.68
N TYR A 109 9.05 15.96 16.53
CA TYR A 109 8.65 15.18 17.72
C TYR A 109 7.19 14.72 17.71
N GLY A 110 6.36 15.15 16.76
CA GLY A 110 4.90 14.97 16.79
C GLY A 110 4.42 13.52 16.84
N ARG A 111 5.21 12.57 16.34
CA ARG A 111 4.87 11.13 16.36
C ARG A 111 5.05 10.48 17.73
N ALA A 112 5.81 11.09 18.63
CA ALA A 112 6.16 10.56 19.95
C ALA A 112 5.50 11.36 21.09
N MET A 113 4.53 12.23 20.79
CA MET A 113 3.89 13.08 21.78
C MET A 113 2.73 12.36 22.51
N PRO A 114 2.45 12.71 23.77
CA PRO A 114 1.26 12.23 24.48
C PRO A 114 -0.03 12.56 23.72
N ALA A 115 -0.97 11.61 23.70
CA ALA A 115 -2.30 11.82 23.11
C ALA A 115 -3.17 12.74 23.98
N ASP A 116 -3.04 12.63 25.31
CA ASP A 116 -3.86 13.39 26.25
C ASP A 116 -3.29 14.79 26.54
N ARG A 117 -4.19 15.78 26.61
CA ARG A 117 -3.88 17.16 27.00
C ARG A 117 -3.41 17.22 28.45
N GLN A 118 -2.23 17.79 28.70
CA GLN A 118 -1.73 18.05 30.06
C GLN A 118 -1.69 19.57 30.31
N ASP A 119 -2.69 20.12 30.98
CA ASP A 119 -2.83 21.56 31.18
C ASP A 119 -1.92 22.16 32.28
N SER A 120 -1.30 21.31 33.11
CA SER A 120 -0.48 21.74 34.26
C SER A 120 1.03 21.69 34.03
N ALA A 121 1.52 21.27 32.85
CA ALA A 121 2.95 21.11 32.61
C ALA A 121 3.60 22.44 32.18
N SER A 122 4.46 23.01 33.02
CA SER A 122 5.36 24.12 32.67
C SER A 122 6.48 23.70 31.70
N ASP A 123 6.69 22.40 31.55
CA ASP A 123 7.64 21.77 30.64
C ASP A 123 6.96 21.49 29.30
N VAL A 124 7.45 22.17 28.25
CA VAL A 124 6.93 22.07 26.89
C VAL A 124 7.03 20.66 26.29
N THR A 125 7.92 19.80 26.79
CA THR A 125 8.09 18.43 26.28
C THR A 125 6.92 17.51 26.62
N ARG A 126 6.07 17.91 27.57
CA ARG A 126 4.90 17.15 28.00
C ARG A 126 3.60 17.57 27.31
N TRP A 127 3.66 18.57 26.44
CA TRP A 127 2.47 19.05 25.72
C TRP A 127 2.07 18.09 24.60
N SER A 128 0.77 17.88 24.46
CA SER A 128 0.17 17.11 23.37
C SER A 128 0.29 17.83 22.03
N ALA A 129 0.15 17.09 20.93
CA ALA A 129 0.13 17.67 19.57
C ALA A 129 -0.97 18.74 19.41
N ALA A 130 -2.15 18.52 20.00
CA ALA A 130 -3.25 19.49 19.99
C ALA A 130 -2.86 20.82 20.65
N GLN A 131 -2.18 20.77 21.80
CA GLN A 131 -1.71 21.98 22.52
C GLN A 131 -0.67 22.78 21.72
N TRP A 132 0.15 22.10 20.92
CA TRP A 132 1.07 22.75 19.98
C TRP A 132 0.34 23.38 18.80
N HIS A 133 -0.63 22.68 18.19
CA HIS A 133 -1.46 23.24 17.12
C HIS A 133 -2.23 24.48 17.57
N GLU A 134 -2.82 24.46 18.78
CA GLU A 134 -3.48 25.63 19.39
C GLU A 134 -2.54 26.83 19.49
N ARG A 135 -1.29 26.61 19.91
CA ARG A 135 -0.29 27.68 20.09
C ARG A 135 0.23 28.22 18.76
N ILE A 136 0.42 27.36 17.76
CA ILE A 136 0.77 27.80 16.40
C ILE A 136 -0.36 28.68 15.86
N GLN A 137 -1.61 28.22 15.97
CA GLN A 137 -2.77 28.98 15.52
C GLN A 137 -2.91 30.30 16.27
N ALA A 138 -2.75 30.30 17.60
CA ALA A 138 -2.79 31.52 18.41
C ALA A 138 -1.69 32.52 18.01
N ALA A 139 -0.47 32.05 17.73
CA ALA A 139 0.62 32.92 17.28
C ALA A 139 0.29 33.59 15.93
N TYR A 140 -0.24 32.85 14.96
CA TYR A 140 -0.68 33.43 13.69
C TYR A 140 -1.89 34.36 13.83
N GLN A 141 -2.86 34.01 14.67
CA GLN A 141 -4.03 34.86 14.93
C GLN A 141 -3.62 36.20 15.57
N LEU A 142 -2.64 36.20 16.47
CA LEU A 142 -2.07 37.43 17.04
C LEU A 142 -1.27 38.26 16.02
N LEU A 143 -0.73 37.64 14.97
CA LEU A 143 -0.05 38.33 13.87
C LEU A 143 -1.02 39.06 12.94
N TRP A 144 -2.22 38.53 12.73
CA TRP A 144 -3.14 39.07 11.72
C TRP A 144 -3.59 40.53 11.95
N PRO A 145 -3.86 40.99 13.19
CA PRO A 145 -4.13 42.41 13.46
C PRO A 145 -3.00 43.35 13.04
N LEU A 146 -1.75 42.86 12.98
CA LEU A 146 -0.56 43.65 12.59
C LEU A 146 -0.36 43.71 11.07
N ARG A 147 -1.18 43.01 10.26
CA ARG A 147 -1.02 42.91 8.80
C ARG A 147 -0.86 44.25 8.07
N GLY A 148 -1.52 45.30 8.55
CA GLY A 148 -1.40 46.64 7.97
C GLY A 148 0.03 47.19 8.07
N GLU A 149 0.70 46.99 9.20
CA GLU A 149 2.10 47.36 9.39
C GLU A 149 3.03 46.39 8.65
N LEU A 150 2.77 45.09 8.73
CA LEU A 150 3.57 44.06 8.04
C LEU A 150 3.56 44.24 6.52
N SER A 151 2.49 44.80 5.96
CA SER A 151 2.41 45.10 4.52
C SER A 151 3.36 46.20 4.06
N ARG A 152 3.96 46.95 4.99
CA ARG A 152 4.91 48.04 4.74
C ARG A 152 6.35 47.67 5.08
N VAL A 153 6.57 46.51 5.70
CA VAL A 153 7.91 46.03 6.05
C VAL A 153 8.44 45.17 4.94
N SER A 154 9.46 45.67 4.23
CA SER A 154 10.14 44.94 3.16
C SER A 154 10.86 43.72 3.73
N LEU A 155 10.66 42.56 3.11
CA LEU A 155 11.32 41.32 3.52
C LEU A 155 12.86 41.40 3.38
N ALA A 156 13.32 42.17 2.39
CA ALA A 156 14.75 42.44 2.16
C ALA A 156 15.42 43.08 3.39
N SER A 157 14.67 43.90 4.14
CA SER A 157 15.15 44.56 5.36
C SER A 157 15.23 43.63 6.58
N GLU A 158 14.72 42.40 6.48
CA GLU A 158 14.62 41.41 7.57
C GLU A 158 15.68 40.30 7.47
N SER A 159 16.75 40.51 6.69
CA SER A 159 17.83 39.54 6.45
C SER A 159 18.57 39.07 7.72
N TYR A 160 18.49 39.83 8.81
CA TYR A 160 19.01 39.43 10.11
C TYR A 160 18.21 38.25 10.70
N PHE A 161 16.90 38.18 10.48
CA PHE A 161 16.03 37.15 11.08
C PHE A 161 15.77 35.99 10.11
N MET A 162 15.75 36.30 8.81
CA MET A 162 15.29 35.41 7.76
C MET A 162 16.44 34.94 6.86
N LYS A 163 16.26 33.79 6.21
CA LYS A 163 17.02 33.42 5.01
C LYS A 163 16.36 34.07 3.81
N LYS A 164 17.18 34.64 2.93
CA LYS A 164 16.72 35.17 1.65
C LYS A 164 16.13 34.02 0.82
N GLY A 165 14.96 34.26 0.24
CA GLY A 165 14.36 33.38 -0.76
C GLY A 165 14.49 33.97 -2.17
N GLU A 166 14.26 33.15 -3.19
CA GLU A 166 14.28 33.55 -4.60
C GLU A 166 13.07 32.97 -5.36
N PRO A 167 12.34 33.77 -6.17
CA PRO A 167 12.54 35.21 -6.38
C PRO A 167 11.89 36.07 -5.27
N GLU A 168 12.62 37.07 -4.79
CA GLU A 168 12.25 37.95 -3.67
C GLU A 168 10.98 38.79 -3.94
N GLU A 169 10.68 39.03 -5.21
CA GLU A 169 9.52 39.78 -5.71
C GLU A 169 8.17 39.05 -5.58
N ASP A 170 8.17 37.73 -5.36
CA ASP A 170 6.92 36.96 -5.16
C ASP A 170 6.40 37.10 -3.72
N ILE A 171 7.30 37.36 -2.76
CA ILE A 171 7.01 37.53 -1.33
C ILE A 171 7.77 38.76 -0.81
N PRO A 172 7.39 39.99 -1.22
CA PRO A 172 8.21 41.19 -1.02
C PRO A 172 8.12 41.78 0.40
N THR A 173 7.11 41.40 1.20
CA THR A 173 6.87 41.97 2.54
C THR A 173 6.65 40.91 3.62
N LEU A 174 6.79 41.29 4.88
CA LEU A 174 6.48 40.40 6.01
C LEU A 174 5.02 39.93 6.01
N LEU A 175 4.08 40.72 5.47
CA LEU A 175 2.70 40.25 5.28
C LEU A 175 2.63 39.08 4.29
N ASP A 176 3.34 39.17 3.17
CA ASP A 176 3.34 38.10 2.17
C ASP A 176 4.00 36.84 2.73
N PHE A 177 5.06 36.98 3.53
CA PHE A 177 5.69 35.85 4.22
C PHE A 177 4.76 35.20 5.26
N LEU A 178 4.01 36.03 6.01
CA LEU A 178 2.98 35.55 6.94
C LEU A 178 1.90 34.75 6.21
N VAL A 179 1.35 35.28 5.11
CA VAL A 179 0.30 34.63 4.31
C VAL A 179 0.82 33.31 3.72
N TYR A 180 2.04 33.31 3.19
CA TYR A 180 2.71 32.11 2.70
C TYR A 180 2.81 31.04 3.80
N SER A 181 3.45 31.38 4.91
CA SER A 181 3.79 30.42 5.96
C SER A 181 2.55 29.89 6.68
N TRP A 182 1.57 30.77 6.92
CA TRP A 182 0.32 30.37 7.57
C TRP A 182 -0.55 29.51 6.65
N SER A 183 -0.66 29.86 5.36
CA SER A 183 -1.40 29.02 4.41
C SER A 183 -0.76 27.65 4.26
N ASP A 184 0.58 27.59 4.18
CA ASP A 184 1.32 26.33 4.16
C ASP A 184 1.07 25.50 5.43
N TYR A 185 1.08 26.12 6.62
CA TYR A 185 0.68 25.43 7.85
C TYR A 185 -0.73 24.86 7.77
N LEU A 186 -1.71 25.68 7.37
CA LEU A 186 -3.12 25.29 7.28
C LEU A 186 -3.35 24.12 6.32
N LEU A 187 -2.61 24.07 5.22
CA LEU A 187 -2.79 23.08 4.16
C LEU A 187 -1.95 21.82 4.36
N THR A 188 -0.84 21.89 5.11
CA THR A 188 0.10 20.75 5.25
C THR A 188 0.14 20.12 6.64
N GLN A 189 -0.12 20.89 7.70
CA GLN A 189 0.14 20.45 9.08
C GLN A 189 -1.02 20.66 10.04
N ALA A 190 -1.85 21.68 9.81
CA ALA A 190 -3.02 21.89 10.66
C ALA A 190 -3.96 20.67 10.59
N PRO A 191 -4.62 20.32 11.71
CA PRO A 191 -5.70 19.34 11.69
C PRO A 191 -6.74 19.74 10.63
N ALA A 192 -7.19 18.80 9.80
CA ALA A 192 -8.09 19.09 8.68
C ALA A 192 -9.46 19.63 9.13
N GLY A 193 -9.83 19.39 10.40
CA GLY A 193 -11.16 19.64 10.94
C GLY A 193 -12.15 18.55 10.54
N ASP A 194 -13.30 18.52 11.21
CA ASP A 194 -14.34 17.49 11.10
C ASP A 194 -15.00 17.42 9.71
N ALA A 195 -14.87 18.47 8.87
CA ALA A 195 -15.46 18.52 7.53
C ALA A 195 -14.59 19.24 6.50
N LEU A 196 -14.33 18.57 5.37
CA LEU A 196 -13.64 19.17 4.22
C LEU A 196 -14.59 20.06 3.40
N PRO A 197 -14.15 21.26 2.98
CA PRO A 197 -14.99 22.13 2.17
C PRO A 197 -15.10 21.67 0.71
N ASP A 198 -16.24 21.94 0.08
CA ASP A 198 -16.43 21.66 -1.35
C ASP A 198 -15.42 22.46 -2.19
N ALA A 199 -14.84 21.84 -3.22
CA ALA A 199 -13.85 22.47 -4.08
C ALA A 199 -14.42 23.57 -5.01
N ALA A 200 -15.67 23.43 -5.46
CA ALA A 200 -16.26 24.29 -6.49
C ALA A 200 -16.31 25.80 -6.13
N PRO A 201 -16.64 26.21 -4.89
CA PRO A 201 -16.58 27.62 -4.48
C PRO A 201 -15.19 28.25 -4.53
N PHE A 202 -14.11 27.46 -4.54
CA PHE A 202 -12.73 27.96 -4.60
C PHE A 202 -12.30 28.31 -6.02
N VAL A 203 -12.94 27.79 -7.06
CA VAL A 203 -12.53 28.03 -8.46
C VAL A 203 -13.25 29.23 -9.11
N VAL A 204 -13.44 30.31 -8.34
CA VAL A 204 -14.11 31.57 -8.78
C VAL A 204 -13.13 32.74 -8.88
N SER A 205 -13.50 33.79 -9.62
CA SER A 205 -12.62 34.98 -9.80
C SER A 205 -12.48 35.86 -8.55
N GLN A 206 -13.48 35.86 -7.67
CA GLN A 206 -13.47 36.58 -6.40
C GLN A 206 -14.04 35.64 -5.35
N TYR A 207 -13.23 35.30 -4.35
CA TYR A 207 -13.65 34.38 -3.30
C TYR A 207 -14.48 35.13 -2.26
N PRO A 208 -15.74 34.73 -2.01
CA PRO A 208 -16.62 35.44 -1.11
C PRO A 208 -16.29 35.13 0.36
N GLY A 209 -16.55 36.09 1.25
CA GLY A 209 -16.51 35.88 2.70
C GLY A 209 -15.66 36.89 3.46
N ARG A 210 -15.63 36.73 4.78
CA ARG A 210 -14.74 37.45 5.70
C ARG A 210 -13.94 36.43 6.48
N LEU A 211 -12.71 36.79 6.83
CA LEU A 211 -11.83 35.90 7.58
C LEU A 211 -12.43 35.57 8.95
N ASP A 212 -12.70 34.28 9.13
CA ASP A 212 -13.16 33.69 10.38
C ASP A 212 -12.28 32.46 10.65
N PHE A 213 -11.54 32.50 11.75
CA PHE A 213 -10.57 31.45 12.09
C PHE A 213 -11.21 30.16 12.61
N SER A 214 -12.54 30.12 12.78
CA SER A 214 -13.28 28.91 13.09
C SER A 214 -13.62 28.08 11.83
N MET A 215 -13.44 28.64 10.63
CA MET A 215 -13.66 27.92 9.37
C MET A 215 -12.61 26.82 9.14
N PRO A 216 -12.90 25.82 8.29
CA PRO A 216 -11.92 24.80 7.91
C PRO A 216 -10.62 25.42 7.38
N PRO A 217 -9.44 24.80 7.61
CA PRO A 217 -8.14 25.38 7.26
C PRO A 217 -8.02 25.87 5.81
N ALA A 218 -8.61 25.15 4.85
CA ALA A 218 -8.61 25.54 3.44
C ALA A 218 -9.41 26.84 3.19
N HIS A 219 -10.54 27.06 3.88
CA HIS A 219 -11.27 28.33 3.82
C HIS A 219 -10.42 29.48 4.39
N VAL A 220 -9.78 29.25 5.53
CA VAL A 220 -8.92 30.25 6.17
C VAL A 220 -7.77 30.62 5.24
N ALA A 221 -7.07 29.63 4.66
CA ALA A 221 -6.00 29.87 3.69
C ALA A 221 -6.50 30.69 2.48
N ALA A 222 -7.65 30.33 1.90
CA ALA A 222 -8.22 31.07 0.78
C ALA A 222 -8.59 32.52 1.14
N LEU A 223 -9.12 32.77 2.35
CA LEU A 223 -9.47 34.10 2.83
C LEU A 223 -8.24 34.95 3.15
N LEU A 224 -7.18 34.35 3.72
CA LEU A 224 -5.89 35.01 3.95
C LEU A 224 -5.29 35.50 2.61
N MET A 225 -5.25 34.62 1.61
CA MET A 225 -4.78 34.98 0.26
C MET A 225 -5.68 36.04 -0.39
N THR A 226 -6.99 35.95 -0.19
CA THR A 226 -7.96 36.92 -0.74
C THR A 226 -7.78 38.31 -0.12
N GLU A 227 -7.68 38.42 1.20
CA GLU A 227 -7.46 39.69 1.90
C GLU A 227 -6.09 40.28 1.55
N ALA A 228 -5.05 39.43 1.45
CA ALA A 228 -3.71 39.85 1.01
C ALA A 228 -3.68 40.40 -0.43
N SER A 229 -4.64 39.99 -1.27
CA SER A 229 -4.80 40.38 -2.67
C SER A 229 -5.74 41.58 -2.93
N GLY A 230 -6.18 42.29 -1.88
CA GLY A 230 -7.23 43.31 -1.93
C GLY A 230 -7.04 44.45 -2.96
N ALA A 231 -8.09 45.25 -3.17
CA ALA A 231 -8.17 46.22 -4.29
C ALA A 231 -7.16 47.40 -4.23
N ASN A 232 -6.62 47.74 -3.06
CA ASN A 232 -5.72 48.88 -2.85
C ASN A 232 -4.35 48.43 -2.30
N VAL A 233 -3.61 47.64 -3.08
CA VAL A 233 -2.27 47.15 -2.72
C VAL A 233 -1.18 48.11 -3.20
N HIS A 234 -0.18 48.36 -2.34
CA HIS A 234 1.01 49.15 -2.67
C HIS A 234 1.71 48.62 -3.94
N LYS A 235 2.34 49.51 -4.73
CA LYS A 235 2.94 49.17 -6.04
C LYS A 235 3.90 47.97 -5.96
N GLU A 236 4.71 47.89 -4.92
CA GLU A 236 5.71 46.83 -4.69
C GLU A 236 5.10 45.44 -4.40
N ARG A 237 3.86 45.39 -3.89
CA ARG A 237 3.14 44.15 -3.57
C ARG A 237 2.19 43.70 -4.68
N ARG A 238 2.12 44.43 -5.79
CA ARG A 238 1.15 44.16 -6.88
C ARG A 238 1.32 42.76 -7.48
N LYS A 239 2.57 42.33 -7.71
CA LYS A 239 2.89 40.99 -8.21
C LYS A 239 2.40 39.91 -7.24
N ALA A 240 2.78 40.03 -5.96
CA ALA A 240 2.36 39.12 -4.90
C ALA A 240 0.83 39.02 -4.79
N ALA A 241 0.11 40.15 -4.82
CA ALA A 241 -1.34 40.18 -4.78
C ALA A 241 -2.00 39.40 -5.93
N GLU A 242 -1.52 39.54 -7.16
CA GLU A 242 -2.03 38.78 -8.32
C GLU A 242 -1.66 37.29 -8.22
N LEU A 243 -0.44 36.94 -7.75
CA LEU A 243 -0.05 35.55 -7.50
C LEU A 243 -0.88 34.88 -6.39
N TRP A 244 -1.24 35.60 -5.33
CA TRP A 244 -2.13 35.08 -4.29
C TRP A 244 -3.50 34.68 -4.84
N ARG A 245 -4.01 35.40 -5.83
CA ARG A 245 -5.27 35.05 -6.51
C ARG A 245 -5.15 33.74 -7.29
N ILE A 246 -4.02 33.55 -7.98
CA ILE A 246 -3.68 32.30 -8.70
C ILE A 246 -3.58 31.14 -7.70
N ARG A 247 -2.70 31.24 -6.70
CA ARG A 247 -2.50 30.16 -5.69
C ARG A 247 -3.80 29.77 -5.00
N ARG A 248 -4.62 30.75 -4.63
CA ARG A 248 -5.95 30.52 -4.03
C ARG A 248 -6.90 29.75 -4.97
N LEU A 249 -6.84 29.99 -6.28
CA LEU A 249 -7.62 29.22 -7.27
C LEU A 249 -7.13 27.77 -7.38
N LEU A 250 -5.82 27.55 -7.20
CA LEU A 250 -5.16 26.25 -7.38
C LEU A 250 -5.28 25.31 -6.18
N LEU A 251 -5.68 25.81 -5.01
CA LEU A 251 -5.75 25.02 -3.77
C LEU A 251 -6.44 23.66 -3.93
N PRO A 252 -7.61 23.52 -4.59
CA PRO A 252 -8.27 22.22 -4.72
C PRO A 252 -7.51 21.21 -5.58
N PHE A 253 -6.58 21.66 -6.40
CA PHE A 253 -5.78 20.82 -7.28
C PHE A 253 -4.45 20.44 -6.64
N GLU A 254 -3.84 21.37 -5.87
CA GLU A 254 -2.54 21.19 -5.20
C GLU A 254 -2.67 20.50 -3.83
N HIS A 255 -3.82 20.63 -3.15
CA HIS A 255 -4.08 20.11 -1.80
C HIS A 255 -5.37 19.29 -1.75
N GLN A 256 -5.49 18.30 -2.62
CA GLN A 256 -6.70 17.49 -2.81
C GLN A 256 -7.25 16.86 -1.52
N ASP A 257 -6.38 16.52 -0.57
CA ASP A 257 -6.71 15.98 0.76
C ASP A 257 -7.44 16.99 1.66
N ARG A 258 -7.46 18.28 1.28
CA ARG A 258 -8.09 19.37 2.03
C ARG A 258 -9.44 19.81 1.47
N PHE A 259 -9.97 19.10 0.47
CA PHE A 259 -11.22 19.44 -0.18
C PHE A 259 -12.10 18.21 -0.39
N LYS A 260 -13.41 18.44 -0.39
CA LYS A 260 -14.36 17.52 -0.99
C LYS A 260 -14.37 17.76 -2.51
N LEU A 261 -13.70 16.86 -3.23
CA LEU A 261 -13.57 16.92 -4.69
C LEU A 261 -14.84 16.43 -5.40
N PRO A 262 -15.20 17.02 -6.56
CA PRO A 262 -16.26 16.49 -7.41
C PRO A 262 -15.80 15.21 -8.13
N GLU A 263 -16.76 14.36 -8.52
CA GLU A 263 -16.48 13.17 -9.34
C GLU A 263 -15.87 13.54 -10.70
N ASP A 264 -16.37 14.62 -11.31
CA ASP A 264 -15.84 15.16 -12.55
C ASP A 264 -14.82 16.28 -12.28
N MET A 265 -13.55 15.88 -12.15
CA MET A 265 -12.44 16.81 -12.03
C MET A 265 -12.21 17.66 -13.28
N LYS A 266 -12.62 17.19 -14.46
CA LYS A 266 -12.49 17.94 -15.72
C LYS A 266 -13.41 19.16 -15.72
N SER A 267 -14.64 19.03 -15.22
CA SER A 267 -15.54 20.18 -15.02
C SER A 267 -14.97 21.23 -14.06
N LEU A 268 -14.31 20.79 -12.98
CA LEU A 268 -13.65 21.70 -12.03
C LEU A 268 -12.46 22.44 -12.66
N ARG A 269 -11.60 21.71 -13.40
CA ARG A 269 -10.49 22.29 -14.17
C ARG A 269 -10.97 23.27 -15.23
N LEU A 270 -12.05 22.98 -15.94
CA LEU A 270 -12.63 23.87 -16.95
C LEU A 270 -13.10 25.20 -16.33
N LYS A 271 -13.76 25.15 -15.15
CA LYS A 271 -14.17 26.35 -14.41
C LYS A 271 -12.95 27.19 -13.98
N ALA A 272 -11.94 26.55 -13.39
CA ALA A 272 -10.71 27.21 -12.99
C ALA A 272 -9.95 27.79 -14.20
N GLY A 273 -9.82 27.02 -15.27
CA GLY A 273 -9.20 27.42 -16.53
C GLY A 273 -9.88 28.63 -17.17
N THR A 274 -11.21 28.72 -17.09
CA THR A 274 -11.96 29.91 -17.56
C THR A 274 -11.60 31.15 -16.75
N VAL A 275 -11.45 31.03 -15.43
CA VAL A 275 -11.02 32.15 -14.56
C VAL A 275 -9.58 32.56 -14.87
N LEU A 276 -8.67 31.59 -15.00
CA LEU A 276 -7.27 31.84 -15.36
C LEU A 276 -7.14 32.52 -16.72
N ALA A 277 -7.87 32.04 -17.73
CA ALA A 277 -7.92 32.63 -19.07
C ALA A 277 -8.38 34.10 -19.00
N ARG A 278 -9.40 34.42 -18.20
CA ARG A 278 -9.84 35.80 -17.99
C ARG A 278 -8.77 36.65 -17.28
N TRP A 279 -8.02 36.09 -16.34
CA TRP A 279 -6.94 36.81 -15.65
C TRP A 279 -5.77 37.14 -16.56
N THR A 280 -5.57 36.43 -17.67
CA THR A 280 -4.61 36.83 -18.71
C THR A 280 -4.91 38.20 -19.34
N GLU A 281 -6.17 38.64 -19.27
CA GLU A 281 -6.62 39.95 -19.79
C GLU A 281 -6.78 40.99 -18.67
N VAL A 282 -7.20 40.56 -17.49
CA VAL A 282 -7.55 41.44 -16.35
C VAL A 282 -6.36 41.79 -15.45
N PHE A 283 -5.39 40.91 -15.28
CA PHE A 283 -4.19 41.23 -14.47
C PHE A 283 -3.41 42.36 -15.11
N THR A 284 -2.64 43.08 -14.31
CA THR A 284 -1.96 44.32 -14.76
C THR A 284 -0.49 44.09 -15.13
N LEU A 285 0.12 43.02 -14.62
CA LEU A 285 1.53 42.71 -14.84
C LEU A 285 1.70 41.59 -15.89
N PRO A 286 2.61 41.74 -16.87
CA PRO A 286 2.94 40.68 -17.84
C PRO A 286 3.28 39.33 -17.20
N GLU A 287 4.02 39.33 -16.09
CA GLU A 287 4.52 38.12 -15.41
C GLU A 287 3.37 37.24 -14.87
N THR A 288 2.37 37.86 -14.26
CA THR A 288 1.24 37.17 -13.64
C THR A 288 0.18 36.78 -14.67
N ARG A 289 0.05 37.54 -15.77
CA ARG A 289 -0.73 37.14 -16.95
C ARG A 289 -0.16 35.85 -17.56
N ALA A 290 1.16 35.79 -17.69
CA ALA A 290 1.84 34.60 -18.21
C ALA A 290 1.71 33.39 -17.27
N GLU A 291 1.80 33.60 -15.95
CA GLU A 291 1.59 32.54 -14.96
C GLU A 291 0.15 31.98 -15.02
N ALA A 292 -0.85 32.85 -15.14
CA ALA A 292 -2.25 32.43 -15.31
C ALA A 292 -2.44 31.64 -16.61
N ALA A 293 -1.82 32.07 -17.71
CA ALA A 293 -1.87 31.36 -18.98
C ALA A 293 -1.22 29.96 -18.90
N TYR A 294 -0.11 29.82 -18.15
CA TYR A 294 0.53 28.52 -17.91
C TYR A 294 -0.41 27.54 -17.20
N HIS A 295 -0.99 27.93 -16.07
CA HIS A 295 -1.89 27.04 -15.32
C HIS A 295 -3.16 26.67 -16.12
N ALA A 296 -3.68 27.60 -16.92
CA ALA A 296 -4.79 27.29 -17.83
C ALA A 296 -4.38 26.27 -18.90
N ALA A 297 -3.17 26.39 -19.46
CA ALA A 297 -2.65 25.44 -20.44
C ALA A 297 -2.35 24.07 -19.81
N ASP A 298 -1.87 24.04 -18.57
CA ASP A 298 -1.62 22.80 -17.81
C ASP A 298 -2.92 22.02 -17.56
N PHE A 299 -4.02 22.71 -17.22
CA PHE A 299 -5.33 22.05 -17.13
C PHE A 299 -5.83 21.50 -18.46
N LEU A 300 -5.61 22.22 -19.57
CA LEU A 300 -5.95 21.72 -20.90
C LEU A 300 -5.14 20.45 -21.25
N GLU A 301 -3.86 20.39 -20.90
CA GLU A 301 -3.04 19.17 -21.05
C GLU A 301 -3.62 18.01 -20.23
N GLN A 302 -3.92 18.24 -18.94
CA GLN A 302 -4.48 17.23 -18.04
C GLN A 302 -5.84 16.68 -18.53
N ASP A 303 -6.61 17.48 -19.26
CA ASP A 303 -7.91 17.10 -19.83
C ASP A 303 -7.83 16.46 -21.24
N GLY A 304 -6.60 16.31 -21.77
CA GLY A 304 -6.32 15.73 -23.09
C GLY A 304 -6.44 16.70 -24.27
N ASP A 305 -6.68 17.99 -24.02
CA ASP A 305 -6.77 19.03 -25.07
C ASP A 305 -5.40 19.69 -25.32
N TYR A 306 -4.48 18.88 -25.83
CA TYR A 306 -3.11 19.29 -26.10
C TYR A 306 -3.01 20.42 -27.13
N ALA A 307 -3.91 20.46 -28.12
CA ALA A 307 -3.90 21.48 -29.16
C ALA A 307 -4.24 22.86 -28.57
N ALA A 308 -5.28 22.95 -27.74
CA ALA A 308 -5.63 24.19 -27.06
C ALA A 308 -4.52 24.63 -26.09
N ALA A 309 -3.92 23.68 -25.34
CA ALA A 309 -2.79 23.96 -24.45
C ALA A 309 -1.62 24.60 -25.21
N VAL A 310 -1.22 24.01 -26.34
CA VAL A 310 -0.13 24.53 -27.19
C VAL A 310 -0.45 25.92 -27.74
N GLN A 311 -1.68 26.17 -28.22
CA GLN A 311 -2.07 27.48 -28.72
C GLN A 311 -2.01 28.56 -27.63
N LEU A 312 -2.47 28.22 -26.42
CA LEU A 312 -2.42 29.14 -25.29
C LEU A 312 -0.97 29.45 -24.88
N CYS A 313 -0.10 28.44 -24.84
CA CYS A 313 1.32 28.63 -24.58
C CYS A 313 2.02 29.48 -25.67
N LYS A 314 1.71 29.27 -26.95
CA LYS A 314 2.23 30.10 -28.06
C LYS A 314 1.83 31.56 -27.89
N ARG A 315 0.56 31.82 -27.57
CA ARG A 315 0.06 33.17 -27.31
C ARG A 315 0.79 33.80 -26.11
N ALA A 316 0.93 33.08 -25.00
CA ALA A 316 1.61 33.57 -23.80
C ALA A 316 3.08 33.92 -24.05
N ALA A 317 3.81 33.06 -24.77
CA ALA A 317 5.21 33.29 -25.11
C ALA A 317 5.42 34.49 -26.04
N SER A 318 4.45 34.77 -26.92
CA SER A 318 4.52 35.93 -27.82
C SER A 318 4.19 37.26 -27.12
N LEU A 319 3.21 37.27 -26.22
CA LEU A 319 2.73 38.48 -25.55
C LEU A 319 3.57 38.86 -24.31
N TRP A 320 4.12 37.88 -23.60
CA TRP A 320 4.80 38.07 -22.31
C TRP A 320 6.18 37.41 -22.28
N HIS A 321 6.91 37.54 -23.40
CA HIS A 321 8.26 37.02 -23.55
C HIS A 321 9.19 37.46 -22.41
N GLY A 322 10.08 36.56 -21.97
CA GLY A 322 11.06 36.84 -20.90
C GLY A 322 10.54 36.66 -19.47
N THR A 323 9.25 36.39 -19.28
CA THR A 323 8.67 36.13 -17.95
C THR A 323 8.79 34.65 -17.53
N PRO A 324 8.84 34.33 -16.22
CA PRO A 324 8.85 32.93 -15.75
C PRO A 324 7.65 32.11 -16.24
N GLY A 325 6.44 32.68 -16.21
CA GLY A 325 5.22 32.02 -16.70
C GLY A 325 5.27 31.71 -18.21
N ALA A 326 5.85 32.60 -19.02
CA ALA A 326 6.07 32.34 -20.44
C ALA A 326 7.11 31.24 -20.66
N ALA A 327 8.17 31.18 -19.84
CA ALA A 327 9.13 30.09 -19.87
C ALA A 327 8.48 28.75 -19.50
N LYS A 328 7.60 28.71 -18.49
CA LYS A 328 6.78 27.53 -18.16
C LYS A 328 5.89 27.10 -19.33
N CYS A 329 5.24 28.05 -20.00
CA CYS A 329 4.45 27.78 -21.22
C CYS A 329 5.31 27.20 -22.35
N GLU A 330 6.48 27.77 -22.63
CA GLU A 330 7.39 27.23 -23.65
C GLU A 330 7.87 25.81 -23.31
N ARG A 331 8.09 25.51 -22.03
CA ARG A 331 8.40 24.15 -21.56
C ARG A 331 7.23 23.17 -21.73
N LEU A 332 6.02 23.58 -21.36
CA LEU A 332 4.81 22.75 -21.52
C LEU A 332 4.54 22.46 -23.00
N LYS A 333 4.56 23.51 -23.84
CA LYS A 333 4.48 23.37 -25.30
C LYS A 333 5.58 22.45 -25.84
N ALA A 334 6.83 22.66 -25.46
CA ALA A 334 7.93 21.81 -25.90
C ALA A 334 7.73 20.35 -25.47
N ARG A 335 7.19 20.08 -24.28
CA ARG A 335 6.84 18.73 -23.80
C ARG A 335 5.73 18.08 -24.63
N ILE A 336 4.71 18.84 -25.02
CA ILE A 336 3.58 18.35 -25.84
C ILE A 336 4.02 18.13 -27.29
N GLU A 337 4.75 19.08 -27.89
CA GLU A 337 5.24 19.03 -29.26
C GLU A 337 6.40 18.02 -29.43
N MET A 338 7.06 17.61 -28.34
CA MET A 338 8.16 16.64 -28.36
C MET A 338 7.73 15.32 -29.01
N PRO A 339 8.31 14.94 -30.17
CA PRO A 339 8.06 13.64 -30.75
C PRO A 339 8.58 12.56 -29.81
N SER A 340 7.92 11.41 -29.82
CA SER A 340 8.34 10.24 -29.06
C SER A 340 8.09 8.99 -29.87
N LEU A 341 9.03 8.06 -29.80
CA LEU A 341 8.94 6.74 -30.42
C LEU A 341 9.57 5.72 -29.49
N SER A 342 8.84 4.66 -29.20
CA SER A 342 9.35 3.46 -28.55
C SER A 342 8.70 2.22 -29.13
N ILE A 343 9.40 1.10 -29.05
CA ILE A 343 8.91 -0.21 -29.49
C ILE A 343 8.76 -1.15 -28.28
N THR A 344 7.75 -2.01 -28.31
CA THR A 344 7.70 -3.23 -27.51
C THR A 344 7.69 -4.40 -28.48
N ALA A 345 8.72 -5.24 -28.46
CA ALA A 345 8.79 -6.38 -29.35
C ALA A 345 8.08 -7.59 -28.73
N HIS A 346 7.41 -8.37 -29.56
CA HIS A 346 6.61 -9.51 -29.13
C HIS A 346 7.21 -10.83 -29.65
N ASN A 347 6.98 -11.91 -28.91
CA ASN A 347 7.01 -13.23 -29.54
C ASN A 347 5.83 -13.30 -30.52
N THR A 348 6.07 -13.86 -31.70
CA THR A 348 5.08 -13.90 -32.78
C THR A 348 5.05 -15.29 -33.42
N PRO A 349 3.88 -15.78 -33.87
CA PRO A 349 3.82 -17.03 -34.63
C PRO A 349 4.48 -16.88 -36.01
N PRO A 350 4.86 -18.01 -36.65
CA PRO A 350 5.26 -18.00 -38.07
C PRO A 350 4.24 -17.26 -38.93
N GLY A 351 4.71 -16.34 -39.77
CA GLY A 351 3.86 -15.37 -40.48
C GLY A 351 4.01 -13.94 -39.96
N GLY A 352 4.44 -13.75 -38.71
CA GLY A 352 4.86 -12.44 -38.17
C GLY A 352 3.73 -11.47 -37.81
N GLY A 353 2.53 -11.98 -37.49
CA GLY A 353 1.43 -11.14 -36.99
C GLY A 353 1.72 -10.60 -35.59
N ASN A 354 1.41 -9.32 -35.36
CA ASN A 354 1.69 -8.58 -34.14
C ASN A 354 3.14 -8.77 -33.62
N ALA A 355 4.12 -8.56 -34.50
CA ALA A 355 5.53 -8.79 -34.18
C ALA A 355 6.08 -7.79 -33.15
N PHE A 356 5.55 -6.56 -33.14
CA PHE A 356 5.88 -5.53 -32.18
C PHE A 356 4.81 -4.44 -32.15
N SER A 357 4.76 -3.66 -31.08
CA SER A 357 3.93 -2.47 -30.98
C SER A 357 4.79 -1.22 -30.86
N ILE A 358 4.32 -0.12 -31.45
CA ILE A 358 4.95 1.20 -31.35
C ILE A 358 4.11 2.11 -30.45
N ASN A 359 4.76 2.79 -29.51
CA ASN A 359 4.17 3.94 -28.84
C ASN A 359 4.77 5.19 -29.48
N VAL A 360 3.93 5.96 -30.17
CA VAL A 360 4.37 7.05 -31.04
C VAL A 360 3.54 8.31 -30.83
N ARG A 361 4.20 9.47 -30.95
CA ARG A 361 3.60 10.80 -30.88
C ARG A 361 4.32 11.77 -31.80
N ASN A 362 3.57 12.63 -32.49
CA ASN A 362 4.06 13.70 -33.37
C ASN A 362 4.99 13.22 -34.49
N MET A 363 4.68 12.08 -35.10
CA MET A 363 5.40 11.55 -36.25
C MET A 363 4.43 11.12 -37.34
N ASP A 364 4.60 11.65 -38.55
CA ASP A 364 3.76 11.31 -39.71
C ASP A 364 4.02 9.87 -40.20
N SER A 365 5.18 9.33 -39.86
CA SER A 365 5.70 8.11 -40.43
C SER A 365 6.73 7.47 -39.50
N VAL A 366 6.70 6.15 -39.42
CA VAL A 366 7.70 5.34 -38.72
C VAL A 366 8.28 4.35 -39.73
N TYR A 367 9.59 4.40 -39.92
CA TYR A 367 10.33 3.48 -40.77
C TYR A 367 10.74 2.27 -39.97
N CYS A 368 10.51 1.08 -40.50
CA CYS A 368 10.80 -0.18 -39.84
C CYS A 368 11.85 -0.94 -40.64
N ARG A 369 12.90 -1.42 -39.95
CA ARG A 369 13.90 -2.35 -40.48
C ARG A 369 13.90 -3.62 -39.64
N LEU A 370 14.03 -4.76 -40.29
CA LEU A 370 14.09 -6.06 -39.63
C LEU A 370 15.34 -6.81 -40.07
N TYR A 371 16.03 -7.39 -39.08
CA TYR A 371 17.29 -8.10 -39.28
C TYR A 371 17.19 -9.51 -38.70
N LYS A 372 17.45 -10.53 -39.50
CA LYS A 372 17.57 -11.91 -39.03
C LYS A 372 18.82 -12.04 -38.18
N THR A 373 18.74 -12.79 -37.08
CA THR A 373 19.86 -13.01 -36.16
C THR A 373 19.84 -14.41 -35.56
N THR A 374 20.82 -14.69 -34.70
CA THR A 374 20.99 -15.96 -33.98
C THR A 374 21.34 -15.67 -32.52
N PRO A 375 21.07 -16.61 -31.58
CA PRO A 375 21.53 -16.47 -30.21
C PRO A 375 23.03 -16.19 -30.10
N GLN A 376 23.86 -16.86 -30.92
CA GLN A 376 25.32 -16.67 -30.92
C GLN A 376 25.75 -15.29 -31.40
N GLU A 377 25.04 -14.70 -32.36
CA GLU A 377 25.30 -13.33 -32.81
C GLU A 377 24.90 -12.31 -31.74
N LEU A 378 23.71 -12.43 -31.16
CA LEU A 378 23.26 -11.57 -30.06
C LEU A 378 24.19 -11.64 -28.86
N LEU A 379 24.65 -12.84 -28.50
CA LEU A 379 25.61 -13.06 -27.43
C LEU A 379 26.95 -12.37 -27.70
N ARG A 380 27.46 -12.45 -28.94
CA ARG A 380 28.72 -11.80 -29.34
C ARG A 380 28.62 -10.28 -29.27
N LEU A 381 27.46 -9.73 -29.62
CA LEU A 381 27.20 -8.29 -29.62
C LEU A 381 26.84 -7.75 -28.23
N SER A 382 26.33 -8.61 -27.35
CA SER A 382 25.90 -8.27 -26.00
C SER A 382 27.08 -7.85 -25.12
N ARG A 383 26.95 -6.71 -24.45
CA ARG A 383 27.85 -6.34 -23.34
C ARG A 383 27.61 -7.16 -22.07
N ARG A 384 26.48 -7.86 -21.97
CA ARG A 384 26.20 -8.81 -20.88
C ARG A 384 26.88 -10.14 -21.20
N GLY A 385 27.76 -10.60 -20.31
CA GLY A 385 28.55 -11.81 -20.52
C GLY A 385 27.71 -13.09 -20.56
N ALA A 386 28.09 -14.01 -21.45
CA ALA A 386 27.44 -15.31 -21.70
C ALA A 386 27.42 -16.30 -20.52
N GLU A 387 28.19 -16.01 -19.48
CA GLU A 387 28.56 -16.99 -18.46
C GLU A 387 27.48 -17.20 -17.39
N ARG A 388 26.37 -16.44 -17.45
CA ARG A 388 25.37 -16.44 -16.39
C ARG A 388 23.98 -16.91 -16.86
N ASP A 389 23.42 -16.40 -17.95
CA ASP A 389 22.02 -16.68 -18.34
C ASP A 389 21.73 -16.37 -19.82
N TYR A 390 20.44 -16.45 -20.17
CA TYR A 390 19.88 -16.10 -21.47
C TYR A 390 19.34 -14.66 -21.55
N TYR A 391 19.68 -13.75 -20.64
CA TYR A 391 19.15 -12.37 -20.67
C TYR A 391 19.59 -11.57 -21.90
N TYR A 392 20.64 -12.00 -22.61
CA TYR A 392 21.02 -11.41 -23.91
C TYR A 392 19.96 -11.63 -25.01
N LEU A 393 19.02 -12.56 -24.81
CA LEU A 393 17.85 -12.76 -25.66
C LEU A 393 16.68 -11.84 -25.30
N LEU A 394 16.73 -11.17 -24.13
CA LEU A 394 15.68 -10.29 -23.61
C LEU A 394 15.99 -8.81 -23.80
N GLY A 395 17.11 -8.44 -24.42
CA GLY A 395 17.47 -7.04 -24.55
C GLY A 395 18.65 -6.80 -25.45
N LEU A 396 18.69 -5.59 -26.02
CA LEU A 396 19.74 -5.11 -26.89
C LEU A 396 20.47 -3.94 -26.22
N ASP A 397 21.75 -3.79 -26.52
CA ASP A 397 22.49 -2.57 -26.24
C ASP A 397 22.67 -1.71 -27.50
N SER A 398 22.92 -0.42 -27.30
CA SER A 398 23.01 0.55 -28.41
C SER A 398 24.17 0.25 -29.36
N LYS A 399 25.24 -0.37 -28.87
CA LYS A 399 26.40 -0.72 -29.71
C LYS A 399 26.11 -1.95 -30.56
N ALA A 400 25.42 -2.96 -30.01
CA ALA A 400 24.92 -4.09 -30.78
C ALA A 400 24.05 -3.64 -31.95
N VAL A 401 23.14 -2.68 -31.71
CA VAL A 401 22.29 -2.11 -32.75
C VAL A 401 23.09 -1.32 -33.78
N GLN A 402 23.97 -0.42 -33.34
CA GLN A 402 24.74 0.47 -34.22
C GLN A 402 25.78 -0.28 -35.06
N ASP A 403 26.65 -1.07 -34.42
CA ASP A 403 27.81 -1.70 -35.06
C ASP A 403 27.43 -3.05 -35.70
N GLY A 404 26.38 -3.71 -35.20
CA GLY A 404 25.96 -5.05 -35.66
C GLY A 404 24.87 -5.03 -36.72
N PHE A 405 23.79 -4.28 -36.48
CA PHE A 405 22.58 -4.35 -37.33
C PHE A 405 22.47 -3.17 -38.31
N LEU A 406 22.63 -1.92 -37.84
CA LEU A 406 22.58 -0.75 -38.72
C LEU A 406 23.77 -0.65 -39.68
N ALA A 407 24.87 -1.35 -39.40
CA ALA A 407 26.04 -1.42 -40.27
C ALA A 407 25.87 -2.32 -41.51
N ARG A 408 24.75 -3.06 -41.62
CA ARG A 408 24.47 -3.96 -42.75
C ARG A 408 23.09 -3.70 -43.36
N LYS A 409 22.87 -4.26 -44.56
CA LYS A 409 21.58 -4.21 -45.24
C LYS A 409 20.52 -4.96 -44.43
N ALA A 410 19.35 -4.34 -44.23
CA ALA A 410 18.22 -4.98 -43.58
C ALA A 410 17.63 -6.11 -44.46
N ASP A 411 17.10 -7.14 -43.82
CA ASP A 411 16.42 -8.23 -44.54
C ASP A 411 15.07 -7.75 -45.09
N ARG A 412 14.41 -6.85 -44.36
CA ARG A 412 13.14 -6.22 -44.76
C ARG A 412 13.06 -4.78 -44.27
N GLU A 413 12.40 -3.96 -45.08
CA GLU A 413 12.14 -2.56 -44.78
C GLU A 413 10.71 -2.21 -45.19
N TRP A 414 10.00 -1.48 -44.35
CA TRP A 414 8.68 -0.95 -44.68
C TRP A 414 8.38 0.30 -43.85
N LYS A 415 7.21 0.89 -44.09
CA LYS A 415 6.79 2.14 -43.48
C LYS A 415 5.41 1.96 -42.84
N VAL A 416 5.25 2.46 -41.63
CA VAL A 416 3.97 2.54 -40.91
C VAL A 416 3.57 4.00 -40.79
N SER A 417 2.30 4.30 -41.07
CA SER A 417 1.71 5.62 -40.89
C SER A 417 0.80 5.59 -39.66
N PRO A 418 1.21 6.21 -38.53
CA PRO A 418 0.39 6.21 -37.32
C PRO A 418 -0.93 6.98 -37.52
N ALA A 419 -2.04 6.41 -37.05
CA ALA A 419 -3.36 7.03 -37.13
C ALA A 419 -3.73 7.72 -35.81
N TYR A 420 -3.54 9.04 -35.74
CA TYR A 420 -3.83 9.81 -34.53
C TYR A 420 -5.31 10.20 -34.44
N PRO A 421 -5.98 10.01 -33.28
CA PRO A 421 -7.36 10.45 -33.09
C PRO A 421 -7.49 11.98 -32.97
N ALA A 422 -6.42 12.66 -32.53
CA ALA A 422 -6.33 14.12 -32.45
C ALA A 422 -4.85 14.57 -32.44
N GLN A 423 -4.61 15.87 -32.65
CA GLN A 423 -3.27 16.45 -32.66
C GLN A 423 -2.57 16.28 -31.29
N TYR A 424 -1.28 15.93 -31.31
CA TYR A 424 -0.43 15.73 -30.13
C TYR A 424 -0.77 14.55 -29.20
N VAL A 425 -1.78 13.74 -29.54
CA VAL A 425 -2.11 12.53 -28.77
C VAL A 425 -1.06 11.43 -29.07
N ALA A 426 -0.55 10.79 -28.02
CA ALA A 426 0.25 9.58 -28.18
C ALA A 426 -0.66 8.37 -28.46
N ILE A 427 -0.26 7.49 -29.36
CA ILE A 427 -0.97 6.26 -29.66
C ILE A 427 -0.07 5.04 -29.46
N ARG A 428 -0.69 3.92 -29.11
CA ARG A 428 -0.10 2.58 -29.24
C ARG A 428 -0.69 1.92 -30.48
N GLN A 429 0.17 1.40 -31.34
CA GLN A 429 -0.23 0.68 -32.54
C GLN A 429 0.57 -0.62 -32.68
N ASP A 430 -0.13 -1.74 -32.83
CA ASP A 430 0.47 -3.04 -33.13
C ASP A 430 0.89 -3.10 -34.60
N VAL A 431 2.03 -3.72 -34.88
CA VAL A 431 2.68 -3.76 -36.19
C VAL A 431 3.02 -5.20 -36.57
N ASP A 432 2.53 -5.60 -37.74
CA ASP A 432 2.87 -6.88 -38.35
C ASP A 432 4.21 -6.83 -39.07
N ALA A 433 4.93 -7.95 -39.04
CA ALA A 433 6.10 -8.22 -39.87
C ALA A 433 5.77 -9.38 -40.84
N ALA A 434 4.91 -9.11 -41.82
CA ALA A 434 4.31 -10.13 -42.68
C ALA A 434 5.33 -11.09 -43.33
N GLY A 435 5.12 -12.40 -43.16
CA GLY A 435 5.90 -13.47 -43.80
C GLY A 435 7.18 -13.85 -43.05
N LEU A 436 7.25 -13.65 -41.73
CA LEU A 436 8.39 -14.11 -40.95
C LEU A 436 8.48 -15.65 -40.87
N GLU A 437 9.69 -16.17 -41.04
CA GLU A 437 10.01 -17.57 -40.75
C GLU A 437 10.37 -17.75 -39.27
N ARG A 438 10.41 -18.99 -38.80
CA ARG A 438 10.91 -19.33 -37.45
C ARG A 438 12.34 -18.80 -37.26
N GLY A 439 12.59 -18.12 -36.15
CA GLY A 439 13.90 -17.62 -35.75
C GLY A 439 13.84 -16.29 -34.99
N LEU A 440 15.02 -15.78 -34.64
CA LEU A 440 15.17 -14.48 -33.98
C LEU A 440 15.39 -13.37 -35.00
N TYR A 441 14.80 -12.22 -34.70
CA TYR A 441 14.94 -11.00 -35.46
C TYR A 441 15.17 -9.81 -34.55
N VAL A 442 15.87 -8.79 -35.05
CA VAL A 442 15.94 -7.47 -34.42
C VAL A 442 15.09 -6.52 -35.25
N ALA A 443 14.02 -6.01 -34.64
CA ALA A 443 13.19 -4.96 -35.21
C ALA A 443 13.74 -3.60 -34.76
N ILE A 444 14.03 -2.73 -35.72
CA ILE A 444 14.48 -1.36 -35.47
C ILE A 444 13.46 -0.42 -36.11
N VAL A 445 12.96 0.53 -35.33
CA VAL A 445 12.06 1.58 -35.80
C VAL A 445 12.75 2.94 -35.73
N SER A 446 12.44 3.80 -36.69
CA SER A 446 12.98 5.15 -36.79
C SER A 446 11.95 6.16 -37.27
N ASP A 447 12.13 7.43 -36.92
CA ASP A 447 11.35 8.55 -37.46
C ASP A 447 11.75 8.92 -38.89
N ASP A 448 12.96 8.53 -39.32
CA ASP A 448 13.47 8.72 -40.69
C ASP A 448 14.09 7.45 -41.30
N ASP A 449 14.29 7.44 -42.61
CA ASP A 449 14.84 6.32 -43.40
C ASP A 449 16.38 6.18 -43.32
N SER A 450 17.05 7.16 -42.70
CA SER A 450 18.50 7.19 -42.55
C SER A 450 18.98 6.40 -41.33
N PHE A 451 18.13 6.27 -40.29
CA PHE A 451 18.43 5.56 -39.03
C PHE A 451 19.78 6.00 -38.44
N ARG A 452 20.06 7.31 -38.41
CA ARG A 452 21.36 7.83 -37.97
C ARG A 452 21.41 7.96 -36.44
N PRO A 453 22.22 7.14 -35.73
CA PRO A 453 22.30 7.20 -34.28
C PRO A 453 22.70 8.60 -33.79
N GLY A 454 21.96 9.12 -32.81
CA GLY A 454 22.20 10.45 -32.24
C GLY A 454 21.55 11.62 -32.99
N SER A 455 20.96 11.40 -34.17
CA SER A 455 20.12 12.39 -34.87
C SER A 455 18.69 11.91 -35.13
N SER A 456 18.50 10.63 -35.44
CA SER A 456 17.18 10.01 -35.62
C SER A 456 16.67 9.45 -34.29
N PHE A 457 15.36 9.41 -34.09
CA PHE A 457 14.73 8.59 -33.06
C PHE A 457 14.89 7.14 -33.46
N ILE A 458 15.62 6.35 -32.69
CA ILE A 458 15.80 4.93 -32.98
C ILE A 458 15.37 4.14 -31.76
N SER A 459 14.47 3.18 -31.96
CA SER A 459 14.11 2.20 -30.94
C SER A 459 14.24 0.80 -31.52
N ALA A 460 14.73 -0.15 -30.73
CA ALA A 460 15.01 -1.50 -31.19
C ALA A 460 14.60 -2.56 -30.16
N GLY A 461 14.06 -3.69 -30.64
CA GLY A 461 13.67 -4.83 -29.82
C GLY A 461 13.93 -6.15 -30.53
N ILE A 462 13.95 -7.24 -29.75
CA ILE A 462 14.14 -8.60 -30.26
C ILE A 462 12.76 -9.23 -30.48
N VAL A 463 12.49 -9.65 -31.70
CA VAL A 463 11.29 -10.39 -32.09
C VAL A 463 11.66 -11.87 -32.20
N ASN A 464 11.02 -12.72 -31.40
CA ASN A 464 11.15 -14.17 -31.51
C ASN A 464 9.98 -14.73 -32.30
N CYS A 465 10.22 -15.09 -33.56
CA CYS A 465 9.23 -15.77 -34.39
C CYS A 465 9.30 -17.27 -34.11
N THR A 466 8.32 -17.80 -33.39
CA THR A 466 8.38 -19.16 -32.85
C THR A 466 7.02 -19.82 -32.85
N ASP A 467 7.00 -21.15 -32.98
CA ASP A 467 5.84 -22.00 -32.72
C ASP A 467 6.06 -22.89 -31.49
N LEU A 468 7.04 -22.55 -30.65
CA LEU A 468 7.42 -23.31 -29.46
C LEU A 468 7.17 -22.46 -28.22
N PHE A 469 6.46 -23.03 -27.24
CA PHE A 469 6.40 -22.50 -25.88
C PHE A 469 7.07 -23.46 -24.91
N LEU A 470 7.69 -22.88 -23.87
CA LEU A 470 8.29 -23.59 -22.75
C LEU A 470 7.64 -23.11 -21.45
N LEU A 471 6.82 -23.97 -20.87
CA LEU A 471 6.19 -23.78 -19.57
C LEU A 471 7.00 -24.54 -18.51
N GLY A 472 6.91 -24.16 -17.25
CA GLY A 472 7.46 -25.01 -16.21
C GLY A 472 7.20 -24.62 -14.77
N SER A 473 7.49 -25.55 -13.90
CA SER A 473 7.26 -25.49 -12.46
C SER A 473 8.53 -25.86 -11.70
N ALA A 474 8.58 -25.45 -10.43
CA ALA A 474 9.73 -25.62 -9.58
C ALA A 474 9.30 -26.15 -8.20
N GLY A 475 10.08 -27.09 -7.66
CA GLY A 475 9.83 -27.82 -6.43
C GLY A 475 10.14 -29.31 -6.57
N PHE A 476 10.38 -29.98 -5.44
CA PHE A 476 10.82 -31.38 -5.42
C PHE A 476 9.68 -32.33 -5.80
N ARG A 477 9.88 -33.16 -6.81
CA ARG A 477 9.01 -34.33 -7.05
C ARG A 477 9.37 -35.44 -6.06
N ALA A 478 8.77 -35.35 -4.88
CA ALA A 478 8.94 -36.28 -3.78
C ALA A 478 7.79 -36.13 -2.79
N ARG A 479 7.69 -37.06 -1.83
CA ARG A 479 6.77 -36.93 -0.71
C ARG A 479 7.39 -36.02 0.36
N PRO A 480 6.62 -35.13 1.01
CA PRO A 480 7.16 -34.25 2.06
C PRO A 480 7.93 -35.00 3.15
N GLY A 481 7.46 -36.20 3.54
CA GLY A 481 8.11 -37.05 4.54
C GLY A 481 9.50 -37.57 4.14
N GLU A 482 9.84 -37.62 2.85
CA GLU A 482 11.20 -37.97 2.40
C GLU A 482 12.21 -36.85 2.69
N PHE A 483 11.72 -35.60 2.74
CA PHE A 483 12.48 -34.39 3.04
C PHE A 483 12.36 -33.97 4.52
N PHE A 484 11.97 -34.91 5.39
CA PHE A 484 12.00 -34.74 6.83
C PHE A 484 13.41 -35.01 7.39
N PHE A 485 13.91 -34.09 8.22
CA PHE A 485 15.17 -34.26 8.95
C PHE A 485 14.92 -34.88 10.32
N ALA A 486 15.46 -36.08 10.52
CA ALA A 486 15.48 -36.77 11.81
C ALA A 486 16.90 -36.66 12.40
N PRO A 487 17.11 -35.94 13.52
CA PRO A 487 18.45 -35.71 14.07
C PRO A 487 19.24 -36.98 14.35
N GLU A 488 18.57 -38.06 14.75
CA GLU A 488 19.15 -39.38 15.02
C GLU A 488 19.77 -40.06 13.79
N LEU A 489 19.40 -39.65 12.57
CA LEU A 489 19.96 -40.18 11.32
C LEU A 489 21.16 -39.35 10.81
N GLY A 490 21.44 -38.20 11.42
CA GLY A 490 22.46 -37.28 10.95
C GLY A 490 22.14 -36.63 9.59
N GLY A 491 23.08 -35.83 9.08
CA GLY A 491 22.96 -35.18 7.78
C GLY A 491 23.03 -36.17 6.62
N ARG A 492 22.08 -36.11 5.68
CA ARG A 492 22.05 -36.99 4.50
C ARG A 492 21.75 -36.24 3.20
N GLY A 493 22.39 -36.66 2.11
CA GLY A 493 22.06 -36.16 0.77
C GLY A 493 20.79 -36.81 0.23
N VAL A 494 19.90 -36.01 -0.35
CA VAL A 494 18.73 -36.46 -1.11
C VAL A 494 18.73 -35.83 -2.49
N SER A 495 18.16 -36.53 -3.46
CA SER A 495 18.03 -36.05 -4.83
C SER A 495 16.62 -36.28 -5.32
N ALA A 496 16.01 -35.24 -5.88
CA ALA A 496 14.71 -35.31 -6.53
C ALA A 496 14.70 -34.39 -7.76
N ASP A 497 13.75 -34.60 -8.66
CA ASP A 497 13.50 -33.66 -9.75
C ASP A 497 13.00 -32.34 -9.15
N GLY A 498 13.74 -31.24 -9.33
CA GLY A 498 13.44 -29.94 -8.75
C GLY A 498 12.82 -28.94 -9.73
N PHE A 499 13.01 -29.16 -11.04
CA PHE A 499 12.40 -28.36 -12.09
C PHE A 499 11.70 -29.26 -13.10
N HIS A 500 10.48 -28.89 -13.49
CA HIS A 500 9.63 -29.64 -14.41
C HIS A 500 9.26 -28.74 -15.58
N LEU A 501 9.64 -29.13 -16.79
CA LEU A 501 9.59 -28.32 -18.00
C LEU A 501 8.68 -28.97 -19.03
N TYR A 502 7.89 -28.16 -19.74
CA TYR A 502 6.88 -28.61 -20.68
C TYR A 502 7.00 -27.81 -21.98
N ALA A 503 7.49 -28.47 -23.04
CA ALA A 503 7.57 -27.91 -24.39
C ALA A 503 6.31 -28.27 -25.18
N VAL A 504 5.61 -27.25 -25.67
CA VAL A 504 4.39 -27.40 -26.48
C VAL A 504 4.47 -26.56 -27.74
N ASP A 505 3.77 -26.99 -28.76
CA ASP A 505 3.56 -26.20 -29.97
C ASP A 505 2.62 -25.04 -29.64
N ALA A 506 3.05 -23.80 -29.84
CA ALA A 506 2.32 -22.61 -29.38
C ALA A 506 0.95 -22.45 -30.07
N LEU A 507 0.79 -22.97 -31.29
CA LEU A 507 -0.43 -22.83 -32.09
C LEU A 507 -1.41 -23.97 -31.81
N SER A 508 -0.95 -25.21 -31.92
CA SER A 508 -1.80 -26.38 -31.73
C SER A 508 -1.91 -26.82 -30.27
N GLY A 509 -0.93 -26.45 -29.44
CA GLY A 509 -0.76 -26.93 -28.08
C GLY A 509 -0.35 -28.39 -27.96
N ALA A 510 0.05 -29.03 -29.08
CA ALA A 510 0.51 -30.40 -29.07
C ALA A 510 1.85 -30.52 -28.30
N PRO A 511 2.05 -31.58 -27.52
CA PRO A 511 3.32 -31.81 -26.85
C PRO A 511 4.47 -31.96 -27.85
N VAL A 512 5.62 -31.33 -27.56
CA VAL A 512 6.78 -31.35 -28.44
C VAL A 512 7.82 -32.34 -27.93
N GLN A 513 7.87 -33.52 -28.56
CA GLN A 513 8.91 -34.51 -28.28
C GLN A 513 10.27 -34.12 -28.86
N GLY A 514 11.34 -34.33 -28.09
CA GLY A 514 12.72 -34.16 -28.54
C GLY A 514 13.18 -32.71 -28.68
N ALA A 515 12.46 -31.74 -28.12
CA ALA A 515 12.97 -30.38 -27.98
C ALA A 515 14.20 -30.42 -27.06
N ASN A 516 15.29 -29.78 -27.50
CA ASN A 516 16.53 -29.73 -26.75
C ASN A 516 16.46 -28.59 -25.74
N ILE A 517 16.60 -28.89 -24.46
CA ILE A 517 16.61 -27.91 -23.38
C ILE A 517 18.05 -27.75 -22.94
N SER A 518 18.54 -26.53 -22.96
CA SER A 518 19.78 -26.11 -22.34
C SER A 518 19.46 -25.10 -21.25
N ALA A 519 19.92 -25.33 -20.02
CA ALA A 519 19.57 -24.49 -18.90
C ALA A 519 20.79 -24.11 -18.05
N PHE A 520 20.83 -22.85 -17.61
CA PHE A 520 21.73 -22.44 -16.54
C PHE A 520 21.06 -22.74 -15.21
N TYR A 521 21.67 -23.62 -14.44
CA TYR A 521 21.24 -24.04 -13.11
C TYR A 521 22.18 -23.46 -12.06
N ASP A 522 21.59 -22.95 -11.00
CA ASP A 522 22.29 -22.44 -9.83
C ASP A 522 21.69 -23.02 -8.54
N GLN A 523 22.58 -23.29 -7.60
CA GLN A 523 22.23 -23.65 -6.23
C GLN A 523 23.01 -22.73 -5.29
N ASP A 524 22.31 -22.06 -4.37
CA ASP A 524 22.91 -21.24 -3.32
C ASP A 524 23.83 -20.11 -3.82
N PHE A 525 23.46 -19.49 -4.94
CA PHE A 525 24.23 -18.40 -5.56
C PHE A 525 25.66 -18.80 -5.90
N SER A 526 25.90 -20.10 -6.11
CA SER A 526 27.20 -20.65 -6.42
C SER A 526 27.51 -20.51 -7.92
N ARG A 527 28.54 -21.22 -8.39
CA ARG A 527 28.90 -21.19 -9.81
C ARG A 527 27.83 -21.89 -10.63
N ARG A 528 27.22 -21.14 -11.56
CA ARG A 528 26.21 -21.68 -12.48
C ARG A 528 26.75 -22.85 -13.30
N GLN A 529 25.94 -23.89 -13.37
CA GLN A 529 26.20 -25.09 -14.14
C GLN A 529 25.27 -25.11 -15.36
N LYS A 530 25.76 -25.63 -16.48
CA LYS A 530 24.95 -25.82 -17.66
C LYS A 530 24.42 -27.24 -17.68
N LEU A 531 23.10 -27.38 -17.66
CA LEU A 531 22.41 -28.66 -17.76
C LEU A 531 21.73 -28.78 -19.12
N THR A 532 21.59 -30.00 -19.61
CA THR A 532 20.85 -30.30 -20.84
C THR A 532 19.85 -31.43 -20.61
N ALA A 533 18.68 -31.33 -21.23
CA ALA A 533 17.66 -32.37 -21.24
C ALA A 533 16.94 -32.39 -22.59
N ALA A 534 16.32 -33.51 -22.94
CA ALA A 534 15.43 -33.61 -24.09
C ALA A 534 14.01 -33.93 -23.61
N THR A 535 13.01 -33.36 -24.27
CA THR A 535 11.62 -33.62 -23.91
C THR A 535 11.14 -34.99 -24.37
N ASP A 536 10.35 -35.65 -23.51
CA ASP A 536 9.74 -36.95 -23.80
C ASP A 536 8.53 -36.85 -24.75
N LYS A 537 7.83 -37.96 -24.98
CA LYS A 537 6.64 -38.01 -25.85
C LYS A 537 5.47 -37.12 -25.40
N TYR A 538 5.48 -36.65 -24.16
CA TYR A 538 4.51 -35.72 -23.59
C TYR A 538 5.05 -34.29 -23.52
N GLY A 539 6.17 -34.01 -24.20
CA GLY A 539 6.81 -32.69 -24.18
C GLY A 539 7.48 -32.37 -22.85
N MET A 540 7.65 -33.34 -21.94
CA MET A 540 8.13 -33.10 -20.59
C MET A 540 9.63 -33.35 -20.46
N ALA A 541 10.30 -32.55 -19.65
CA ALA A 541 11.65 -32.81 -19.15
C ALA A 541 11.74 -32.43 -17.66
N SER A 542 12.62 -33.09 -16.93
CA SER A 542 12.86 -32.79 -15.52
C SER A 542 14.36 -32.63 -15.26
N LEU A 543 14.73 -31.69 -14.39
CA LEU A 543 16.11 -31.48 -13.97
C LEU A 543 16.24 -31.79 -12.48
N ARG A 544 17.25 -32.60 -12.13
CA ARG A 544 17.50 -33.03 -10.76
C ARG A 544 18.13 -31.92 -9.93
N SER A 545 17.66 -31.80 -8.70
CA SER A 545 18.23 -30.97 -7.65
C SER A 545 18.78 -31.87 -6.54
N LEU A 546 19.97 -31.54 -6.05
CA LEU A 546 20.60 -32.20 -4.90
C LEU A 546 20.38 -31.33 -3.67
N PHE A 547 19.92 -31.93 -2.58
CA PHE A 547 19.70 -31.24 -1.30
C PHE A 547 20.35 -32.03 -0.16
N THR A 548 20.92 -31.33 0.82
CA THR A 548 21.45 -31.95 2.04
C THR A 548 20.45 -31.76 3.17
N LEU A 549 19.78 -32.83 3.59
CA LEU A 549 18.92 -32.84 4.77
C LEU A 549 19.78 -32.85 6.02
N ALA A 550 20.12 -31.66 6.50
CA ALA A 550 20.73 -31.38 7.79
C ALA A 550 20.07 -30.13 8.38
N TYR A 551 20.18 -29.90 9.69
CA TYR A 551 19.72 -28.66 10.30
C TYR A 551 20.90 -27.89 10.91
N PRO A 552 21.01 -26.57 10.68
CA PRO A 552 20.23 -25.79 9.72
C PRO A 552 20.73 -26.03 8.28
N ALA A 553 19.82 -26.33 7.35
CA ALA A 553 20.11 -26.29 5.93
C ALA A 553 18.98 -25.57 5.20
N SER A 554 19.38 -24.63 4.34
CA SER A 554 18.49 -23.95 3.42
C SER A 554 19.19 -23.93 2.08
N SER A 555 18.47 -24.29 1.03
CA SER A 555 18.97 -24.12 -0.34
C SER A 555 18.02 -23.34 -1.20
N ASN A 556 18.59 -22.49 -2.05
CA ASN A 556 17.92 -21.77 -3.11
C ASN A 556 18.32 -22.37 -4.46
N TYR A 557 17.33 -22.68 -5.30
CA TYR A 557 17.53 -23.24 -6.62
C TYR A 557 17.02 -22.26 -7.67
N ARG A 558 17.79 -22.05 -8.73
CA ARG A 558 17.41 -21.19 -9.85
C ARG A 558 17.72 -21.83 -11.19
N LEU A 559 16.85 -21.56 -12.16
CA LEU A 559 16.94 -22.10 -13.51
C LEU A 559 16.59 -21.04 -14.55
N ALA A 560 17.48 -20.85 -15.52
CA ALA A 560 17.19 -20.13 -16.76
C ALA A 560 17.26 -21.11 -17.95
N PRO A 561 16.12 -21.64 -18.42
CA PRO A 561 16.09 -22.59 -19.52
C PRO A 561 15.87 -21.92 -20.90
N LEU A 562 16.47 -22.53 -21.92
CA LEU A 562 16.22 -22.29 -23.34
C LEU A 562 15.86 -23.63 -23.99
N ALA A 563 14.69 -23.69 -24.63
CA ALA A 563 14.26 -24.82 -25.45
C ALA A 563 14.42 -24.50 -26.94
N GLU A 564 14.91 -25.48 -27.70
CA GLU A 564 15.17 -25.37 -29.13
C GLU A 564 14.52 -26.54 -29.90
N ARG A 565 13.80 -26.22 -30.98
CA ARG A 565 13.33 -27.18 -31.99
C ARG A 565 13.59 -26.61 -33.38
N GLY A 566 14.66 -27.05 -34.02
CA GLY A 566 15.09 -26.47 -35.30
C GLY A 566 15.43 -25.00 -35.13
N LYS A 567 14.63 -24.10 -35.72
CA LYS A 567 14.78 -22.63 -35.57
C LYS A 567 13.84 -22.01 -34.54
N SER A 568 12.89 -22.77 -34.00
CA SER A 568 11.97 -22.28 -32.96
C SER A 568 12.67 -22.28 -31.61
N LEU A 569 12.55 -21.16 -30.90
CA LEU A 569 13.15 -20.95 -29.58
C LEU A 569 12.07 -20.59 -28.57
N ALA A 570 12.23 -21.06 -27.34
CA ALA A 570 11.41 -20.66 -26.20
C ALA A 570 12.27 -20.52 -24.95
N TYR A 571 12.12 -19.41 -24.24
CA TYR A 571 12.88 -19.09 -23.03
C TYR A 571 12.00 -18.32 -22.04
N TRP A 572 12.39 -18.36 -20.77
CA TRP A 572 11.71 -17.62 -19.71
C TRP A 572 12.20 -16.18 -19.60
N GLY A 573 11.31 -15.30 -19.15
CA GLY A 573 11.61 -13.88 -18.97
C GLY A 573 12.38 -13.57 -17.69
N GLN A 574 12.33 -14.50 -16.75
CA GLN A 574 13.01 -14.47 -15.46
C GLN A 574 13.48 -15.89 -15.13
N GLU A 575 14.45 -15.99 -14.23
CA GLU A 575 14.83 -17.27 -13.65
C GLU A 575 13.67 -17.86 -12.85
N GLY A 576 13.30 -19.10 -13.15
CA GLY A 576 12.43 -19.86 -12.27
C GLY A 576 13.23 -20.34 -11.06
N GLY A 577 12.62 -20.37 -9.88
CA GLY A 577 13.32 -20.81 -8.69
C GLY A 577 12.40 -21.24 -7.56
N PHE A 578 12.99 -21.96 -6.62
CA PHE A 578 12.34 -22.37 -5.38
C PHE A 578 13.40 -22.46 -4.28
N SER A 579 12.98 -22.30 -3.04
CA SER A 579 13.82 -22.52 -1.89
C SER A 579 13.20 -23.56 -0.98
N TYR A 580 14.06 -24.31 -0.29
CA TYR A 580 13.64 -25.22 0.75
C TYR A 580 14.56 -25.04 1.97
N SER A 581 13.94 -24.79 3.11
CA SER A 581 14.61 -24.76 4.40
C SER A 581 14.15 -25.97 5.19
N VAL A 582 15.10 -26.74 5.73
CA VAL A 582 14.81 -27.85 6.63
C VAL A 582 14.11 -27.28 7.86
N PRO A 583 12.86 -27.70 8.16
CA PRO A 583 12.17 -27.27 9.37
C PRO A 583 12.97 -27.63 10.63
N ALA A 584 12.88 -26.78 11.66
CA ALA A 584 13.55 -27.04 12.92
C ALA A 584 13.06 -28.37 13.54
N PRO A 585 13.96 -29.28 13.95
CA PRO A 585 13.57 -30.53 14.60
C PRO A 585 12.98 -30.32 15.99
N LEU A 586 13.24 -29.17 16.62
CA LEU A 586 12.59 -28.72 17.85
C LEU A 586 11.91 -27.37 17.62
N GLU A 587 10.74 -27.19 18.21
CA GLU A 587 10.05 -25.91 18.28
C GLU A 587 9.86 -25.49 19.72
N LEU A 588 10.19 -24.23 20.00
CA LEU A 588 10.00 -23.61 21.30
C LEU A 588 8.84 -22.65 21.20
N TYR A 589 8.00 -22.68 22.22
CA TYR A 589 6.89 -21.75 22.38
C TYR A 589 7.00 -21.12 23.75
N LEU A 590 7.14 -19.79 23.78
CA LEU A 590 7.26 -19.02 25.00
C LEU A 590 6.01 -18.17 25.20
N GLU A 591 5.45 -18.17 26.40
CA GLU A 591 4.26 -17.39 26.73
C GLU A 591 4.33 -16.82 28.14
N THR A 592 3.71 -15.66 28.34
CA THR A 592 3.57 -15.00 29.66
C THR A 592 2.16 -15.17 30.23
N ASP A 593 2.01 -14.90 31.53
CA ASP A 593 0.73 -14.95 32.24
C ASP A 593 -0.23 -13.80 31.85
N ARG A 594 0.32 -12.64 31.47
CA ARG A 594 -0.45 -11.46 31.05
C ARG A 594 0.34 -10.61 30.03
N PRO A 595 -0.34 -9.74 29.26
CA PRO A 595 0.31 -8.96 28.21
C PRO A 595 1.03 -7.68 28.70
N VAL A 596 0.73 -7.19 29.93
CA VAL A 596 1.29 -5.95 30.49
C VAL A 596 1.62 -6.06 31.99
N TYR A 597 2.69 -5.40 32.41
CA TYR A 597 3.24 -5.40 33.78
C TYR A 597 3.64 -4.00 34.22
N ARG A 598 3.90 -3.84 35.53
CA ARG A 598 4.48 -2.62 36.11
C ARG A 598 5.92 -2.87 36.58
N PRO A 599 6.74 -1.81 36.70
CA PRO A 599 8.03 -1.90 37.36
C PRO A 599 7.91 -2.52 38.78
N GLY A 600 8.80 -3.46 39.09
CA GLY A 600 8.82 -4.21 40.36
C GLY A 600 7.91 -5.45 40.42
N GLN A 601 7.01 -5.65 39.44
CA GLN A 601 6.20 -6.87 39.36
C GLN A 601 7.02 -8.05 38.83
N GLU A 602 6.51 -9.26 39.09
CA GLU A 602 7.03 -10.47 38.46
C GLU A 602 6.30 -10.75 37.15
N VAL A 603 7.07 -11.00 36.10
CA VAL A 603 6.61 -11.62 34.85
C VAL A 603 6.78 -13.11 34.97
N SER A 604 5.67 -13.85 34.98
CA SER A 604 5.69 -15.32 34.97
C SER A 604 5.65 -15.81 33.54
N PHE A 605 6.41 -16.85 33.24
CA PHE A 605 6.48 -17.42 31.90
C PHE A 605 6.43 -18.93 31.92
N LYS A 606 6.01 -19.49 30.80
CA LYS A 606 6.16 -20.90 30.46
C LYS A 606 6.79 -21.02 29.08
N ALA A 607 7.80 -21.88 28.96
CA ALA A 607 8.35 -22.27 27.67
C ALA A 607 8.08 -23.76 27.43
N THR A 608 7.55 -24.11 26.27
CA THR A 608 7.23 -25.49 25.87
C THR A 608 8.08 -25.87 24.66
N VAL A 609 8.78 -27.00 24.74
CA VAL A 609 9.60 -27.56 23.67
C VAL A 609 8.88 -28.76 23.06
N LEU A 610 8.60 -28.70 21.76
CA LEU A 610 8.02 -29.80 21.00
C LEU A 610 9.06 -30.35 20.02
N ARG A 611 9.04 -31.67 19.84
CA ARG A 611 9.85 -32.34 18.81
C ARG A 611 9.03 -32.51 17.56
N ARG A 612 9.55 -32.05 16.43
CA ARG A 612 8.92 -32.25 15.12
C ARG A 612 9.06 -33.71 14.69
N THR A 613 8.03 -34.21 14.04
CA THR A 613 7.95 -35.55 13.44
C THR A 613 7.48 -35.42 11.99
N ALA A 614 7.60 -36.48 11.20
CA ALA A 614 7.16 -36.47 9.79
C ALA A 614 5.67 -36.11 9.64
N ASP A 615 4.83 -36.44 10.63
CA ASP A 615 3.38 -36.23 10.59
C ASP A 615 2.88 -35.18 11.60
N GLY A 616 3.74 -34.33 12.17
CA GLY A 616 3.32 -33.32 13.18
C GLY A 616 4.32 -33.18 14.32
N PHE A 617 3.85 -33.23 15.57
CA PHE A 617 4.66 -32.99 16.76
C PHE A 617 4.54 -34.10 17.80
N ALA A 618 5.59 -34.25 18.60
CA ALA A 618 5.65 -35.13 19.75
C ALA A 618 6.24 -34.40 20.96
N VAL A 619 5.93 -34.90 22.15
CA VAL A 619 6.51 -34.41 23.42
C VAL A 619 8.03 -34.58 23.40
N GLN A 620 8.75 -33.53 23.81
CA GLN A 620 10.18 -33.61 24.09
C GLN A 620 10.40 -34.16 25.50
N SER A 621 10.30 -35.49 25.66
CA SER A 621 10.37 -36.15 26.97
C SER A 621 11.77 -36.24 27.55
N THR A 622 12.81 -36.16 26.71
CA THR A 622 14.20 -36.12 27.16
C THR A 622 14.52 -34.73 27.68
N PRO A 623 14.93 -34.57 28.95
CA PRO A 623 15.15 -33.27 29.55
C PRO A 623 16.22 -32.44 28.82
N LEU A 624 15.89 -31.21 28.45
CA LEU A 624 16.79 -30.22 27.84
C LEU A 624 17.03 -29.06 28.81
N GLN A 625 18.19 -28.41 28.68
CA GLN A 625 18.42 -27.12 29.34
C GLN A 625 17.84 -26.01 28.47
N VAL A 626 17.02 -25.17 29.06
CA VAL A 626 16.41 -23.99 28.44
C VAL A 626 16.90 -22.76 29.19
N ARG A 627 17.66 -21.91 28.51
CA ARG A 627 18.10 -20.61 29.00
C ARG A 627 17.06 -19.56 28.61
N VAL A 628 16.42 -18.94 29.58
CA VAL A 628 15.48 -17.85 29.37
C VAL A 628 16.13 -16.55 29.84
N SER A 629 16.23 -15.54 28.97
CA SER A 629 16.71 -14.21 29.32
C SER A 629 15.63 -13.16 29.13
N ALA A 630 15.66 -12.12 29.97
CA ALA A 630 14.70 -11.03 29.97
C ALA A 630 15.40 -9.71 29.66
N HIS A 631 14.86 -8.97 28.69
CA HIS A 631 15.43 -7.73 28.15
C HIS A 631 14.45 -6.56 28.31
N ASP A 632 14.98 -5.38 28.63
CA ASP A 632 14.21 -4.14 28.75
C ASP A 632 13.90 -3.47 27.40
N ALA A 633 13.23 -2.31 27.43
CA ALA A 633 12.84 -1.56 26.23
C ALA A 633 14.01 -1.10 25.33
N ASN A 634 15.24 -1.07 25.85
CA ASN A 634 16.46 -0.79 25.07
C ASN A 634 17.20 -2.08 24.69
N TYR A 635 16.55 -3.24 24.84
CA TYR A 635 17.12 -4.58 24.64
C TYR A 635 18.31 -4.87 25.56
N GLN A 636 18.34 -4.30 26.77
CA GLN A 636 19.35 -4.62 27.78
C GLN A 636 18.88 -5.77 28.67
N GLU A 637 19.71 -6.80 28.81
CA GLU A 637 19.44 -7.95 29.67
C GLU A 637 19.38 -7.52 31.15
N PHE A 638 18.31 -7.91 31.84
CA PHE A 638 18.15 -7.67 33.29
C PHE A 638 17.96 -8.96 34.11
N GLY A 639 17.88 -10.11 33.46
CA GLY A 639 17.79 -11.40 34.14
C GLY A 639 17.99 -12.58 33.19
N VAL A 640 18.55 -13.67 33.72
CA VAL A 640 18.69 -14.95 33.03
C VAL A 640 18.39 -16.10 33.99
N LEU A 641 17.66 -17.11 33.52
CA LEU A 641 17.43 -18.37 34.19
C LEU A 641 17.80 -19.52 33.26
N THR A 642 18.49 -20.53 33.79
CA THR A 642 18.71 -21.80 33.08
C THR A 642 17.93 -22.89 33.79
N LEU A 643 16.90 -23.42 33.12
CA LEU A 643 15.94 -24.36 33.66
C LEU A 643 16.02 -25.68 32.89
N LYS A 644 15.63 -26.78 33.51
CA LYS A 644 15.59 -28.12 32.89
C LYS A 644 14.14 -28.52 32.61
N THR A 645 13.84 -28.95 31.39
CA THR A 645 12.45 -29.32 31.02
C THR A 645 11.93 -30.50 31.84
N ASN A 646 10.63 -30.49 32.10
CA ASN A 646 9.91 -31.60 32.73
C ASN A 646 9.64 -32.74 31.72
N GLY A 647 8.95 -33.80 32.17
CA GLY A 647 8.62 -34.96 31.31
C GLY A 647 7.66 -34.64 30.14
N MET A 648 7.03 -33.47 30.14
CA MET A 648 6.16 -32.96 29.08
C MET A 648 6.87 -31.94 28.17
N GLY A 649 8.17 -31.71 28.38
CA GLY A 649 8.98 -30.82 27.54
C GLY A 649 8.85 -29.34 27.89
N SER A 650 8.34 -28.96 29.06
CA SER A 650 8.16 -27.56 29.44
C SER A 650 9.00 -27.10 30.64
N VAL A 651 9.27 -25.80 30.72
CA VAL A 651 9.84 -25.10 31.88
C VAL A 651 8.96 -23.90 32.25
N SER A 652 8.97 -23.51 33.52
CA SER A 652 8.29 -22.30 33.99
C SER A 652 9.15 -21.57 35.00
N GLY A 653 9.04 -20.25 35.03
CA GLY A 653 9.76 -19.40 35.98
C GLY A 653 9.19 -17.99 36.01
N SER A 654 9.86 -17.10 36.74
CA SER A 654 9.51 -15.68 36.75
C SER A 654 10.75 -14.79 36.81
N PHE A 655 10.60 -13.56 36.30
CA PHE A 655 11.59 -12.49 36.48
C PHE A 655 10.95 -11.30 37.17
N LYS A 656 11.66 -10.73 38.14
CA LYS A 656 11.25 -9.47 38.76
C LYS A 656 11.71 -8.30 37.89
N ILE A 657 10.76 -7.50 37.41
CA ILE A 657 11.04 -6.33 36.56
C ILE A 657 11.75 -5.26 37.42
N PRO A 658 12.94 -4.77 37.02
CA PRO A 658 13.64 -3.74 37.78
C PRO A 658 12.87 -2.42 37.83
N GLN A 659 12.98 -1.70 38.94
CA GLN A 659 12.46 -0.34 39.05
C GLN A 659 13.41 0.67 38.40
N GLY A 660 12.88 1.79 37.89
CA GLY A 660 13.67 2.88 37.30
C GLY A 660 14.21 2.61 35.89
N ARG A 661 13.79 1.52 35.23
CA ARG A 661 14.06 1.25 33.82
C ARG A 661 13.04 1.98 32.93
N LEU A 662 13.39 2.15 31.65
CA LEU A 662 12.52 2.77 30.66
C LEU A 662 11.25 1.92 30.46
N LEU A 663 10.08 2.57 30.44
CA LEU A 663 8.80 1.93 30.11
C LEU A 663 8.72 1.58 28.62
N GLY A 664 7.86 0.63 28.26
CA GLY A 664 7.61 0.23 26.88
C GLY A 664 7.67 -1.28 26.66
N GLY A 665 8.05 -1.70 25.45
CA GLY A 665 8.07 -3.11 25.05
C GLY A 665 9.30 -3.84 25.56
N TYR A 666 9.10 -4.85 26.40
CA TYR A 666 10.12 -5.76 26.92
C TYR A 666 10.06 -7.10 26.17
N THR A 667 11.09 -7.92 26.31
CA THR A 667 11.16 -9.21 25.60
C THR A 667 11.73 -10.29 26.51
N LEU A 668 11.05 -11.44 26.56
CA LEU A 668 11.65 -12.69 27.02
C LEU A 668 12.17 -13.47 25.80
N ARG A 669 13.35 -14.07 25.93
CA ARG A 669 13.96 -14.94 24.92
C ARG A 669 14.30 -16.28 25.58
N ALA A 670 13.70 -17.36 25.10
CA ALA A 670 14.00 -18.73 25.52
C ALA A 670 14.86 -19.41 24.47
N VAL A 671 15.92 -20.08 24.91
CA VAL A 671 16.93 -20.72 24.08
C VAL A 671 17.19 -22.13 24.59
N ALA A 672 17.18 -23.13 23.71
CA ALA A 672 17.58 -24.50 24.02
C ALA A 672 18.62 -24.99 23.01
N ASP A 673 19.73 -25.52 23.52
CA ASP A 673 20.78 -26.13 22.71
C ASP A 673 20.52 -27.62 22.57
N ALA A 674 20.30 -28.09 21.34
CA ALA A 674 20.15 -29.51 21.04
C ALA A 674 20.63 -29.83 19.63
N TYR A 675 21.04 -31.07 19.38
CA TYR A 675 21.43 -31.54 18.04
C TYR A 675 22.50 -30.69 17.34
N GLY A 676 23.36 -29.99 18.11
CA GLY A 676 24.40 -29.10 17.58
C GLY A 676 23.89 -27.75 17.06
N ALA A 677 22.66 -27.36 17.38
CA ALA A 677 22.06 -26.07 17.00
C ALA A 677 21.35 -25.40 18.19
N GLU A 678 21.21 -24.08 18.09
CA GLU A 678 20.43 -23.26 19.02
C GLU A 678 18.98 -23.15 18.50
N PHE A 679 18.01 -23.48 19.33
CA PHE A 679 16.58 -23.27 19.07
C PHE A 679 16.05 -22.19 19.98
N GLU A 680 15.29 -21.24 19.44
CA GLU A 680 14.82 -20.10 20.21
C GLU A 680 13.36 -19.75 19.97
N SER A 681 12.77 -19.09 20.97
CA SER A 681 11.48 -18.41 20.89
C SER A 681 11.57 -17.12 21.68
N SER A 682 10.89 -16.07 21.21
CA SER A 682 10.73 -14.83 21.95
C SER A 682 9.26 -14.56 22.27
N GLN A 683 9.02 -13.82 23.35
CA GLN A 683 7.71 -13.34 23.75
C GLN A 683 7.83 -11.88 24.17
N GLY A 684 7.11 -10.99 23.49
CA GLY A 684 7.00 -9.59 23.87
C GLY A 684 6.03 -9.40 25.04
N PHE A 685 6.28 -8.41 25.89
CA PHE A 685 5.33 -7.95 26.91
C PHE A 685 5.53 -6.46 27.18
N ALA A 686 4.47 -5.74 27.56
CA ALA A 686 4.57 -4.32 27.87
C ALA A 686 4.90 -4.09 29.36
N VAL A 687 5.72 -3.07 29.65
CA VAL A 687 5.96 -2.57 31.01
C VAL A 687 5.57 -1.10 31.07
N GLU A 688 4.51 -0.81 31.81
CA GLU A 688 3.92 0.52 31.87
C GLU A 688 3.58 0.91 33.32
N GLU A 689 3.61 2.22 33.60
CA GLU A 689 3.05 2.78 34.85
C GLU A 689 1.54 2.99 34.69
N TYR A 690 0.80 1.92 34.42
CA TYR A 690 -0.65 2.00 34.29
C TYR A 690 -1.33 1.99 35.66
N LYS A 691 -2.40 2.78 35.85
CA LYS A 691 -3.38 2.55 36.94
C LYS A 691 -4.57 1.81 36.34
N ARG A 692 -5.15 0.83 37.05
CA ARG A 692 -6.28 0.06 36.51
C ARG A 692 -7.46 1.00 36.23
N PRO A 693 -8.07 0.99 35.03
CA PRO A 693 -9.23 1.80 34.75
C PRO A 693 -10.36 1.41 35.71
N GLU A 694 -11.06 2.40 36.23
CA GLU A 694 -12.12 2.15 37.23
C GLU A 694 -13.38 1.62 36.57
N PHE A 695 -13.65 2.06 35.34
CA PHE A 695 -14.80 1.65 34.55
C PHE A 695 -14.44 1.36 33.09
N GLU A 696 -15.34 0.62 32.43
CA GLU A 696 -15.35 0.38 31.00
C GLU A 696 -16.46 1.20 30.35
N LEU A 697 -16.20 1.63 29.11
CA LEU A 697 -17.20 2.16 28.19
C LEU A 697 -17.53 1.06 27.18
N LYS A 698 -18.80 0.80 26.91
CA LYS A 698 -19.24 -0.18 25.92
C LYS A 698 -20.34 0.36 25.03
N LEU A 699 -20.13 0.29 23.72
CA LEU A 699 -21.10 0.52 22.67
C LEU A 699 -21.89 -0.78 22.43
N GLY A 700 -23.21 -0.69 22.51
CA GLY A 700 -24.13 -1.79 22.32
C GLY A 700 -24.20 -2.26 20.86
N GLU A 701 -24.67 -3.49 20.64
CA GLU A 701 -25.01 -3.95 19.29
C GLU A 701 -26.16 -3.11 18.70
N ALA A 702 -26.15 -2.91 17.38
CA ALA A 702 -27.31 -2.37 16.69
C ALA A 702 -28.41 -3.43 16.64
N LYS A 703 -29.52 -3.18 17.33
CA LYS A 703 -30.69 -4.08 17.29
C LYS A 703 -31.33 -4.16 15.91
N ASP A 704 -31.25 -3.09 15.13
CA ASP A 704 -31.86 -2.96 13.81
C ASP A 704 -30.81 -2.54 12.77
N ALA A 705 -30.96 -3.01 11.53
CA ALA A 705 -30.16 -2.52 10.40
C ALA A 705 -30.42 -1.02 10.17
N TRP A 706 -29.40 -0.27 9.75
CA TRP A 706 -29.56 1.17 9.53
C TRP A 706 -29.89 1.49 8.08
N ARG A 707 -30.88 2.35 7.88
CA ARG A 707 -31.29 2.83 6.55
C ARG A 707 -30.66 4.18 6.25
N TYR A 708 -30.11 4.33 5.05
CA TYR A 708 -29.64 5.63 4.59
C TYR A 708 -30.71 6.73 4.69
N GLY A 709 -30.30 7.91 5.14
CA GLY A 709 -31.16 9.09 5.31
C GLY A 709 -32.15 9.03 6.49
N ARG A 710 -32.25 7.90 7.19
CA ARG A 710 -33.05 7.77 8.43
C ARG A 710 -32.16 7.98 9.66
N LYS A 711 -32.77 8.28 10.81
CA LYS A 711 -32.05 8.49 12.07
C LYS A 711 -31.61 7.13 12.63
N ALA A 712 -30.33 6.97 12.87
CA ALA A 712 -29.73 5.83 13.56
C ALA A 712 -29.40 6.23 15.02
N VAL A 713 -29.55 5.27 15.95
CA VAL A 713 -29.28 5.48 17.37
C VAL A 713 -28.30 4.41 17.85
N VAL A 714 -27.14 4.84 18.33
CA VAL A 714 -26.15 3.99 18.99
C VAL A 714 -26.34 4.12 20.48
N ARG A 715 -26.54 3.00 21.17
CA ARG A 715 -26.65 2.98 22.63
C ARG A 715 -25.34 2.53 23.22
N GLY A 716 -24.90 3.14 24.31
CA GLY A 716 -23.75 2.67 25.06
C GLY A 716 -23.97 2.72 26.55
N LYS A 717 -23.06 2.10 27.30
CA LYS A 717 -23.07 2.05 28.76
C LYS A 717 -21.67 2.26 29.31
N ALA A 718 -21.56 3.06 30.37
CA ALA A 718 -20.38 3.15 31.21
C ALA A 718 -20.64 2.41 32.53
N SER A 719 -19.79 1.44 32.85
CA SER A 719 -19.92 0.62 34.06
C SER A 719 -18.56 0.36 34.70
N TYR A 720 -18.49 0.48 36.02
CA TYR A 720 -17.33 0.06 36.79
C TYR A 720 -17.03 -1.43 36.56
N TYR A 721 -15.76 -1.84 36.60
CA TYR A 721 -15.38 -3.25 36.40
C TYR A 721 -15.96 -4.21 37.45
N PHE A 722 -16.38 -3.69 38.62
CA PHE A 722 -17.10 -4.45 39.65
C PHE A 722 -18.63 -4.49 39.43
N GLY A 723 -19.14 -3.90 38.33
CA GLY A 723 -20.53 -4.02 37.87
C GLY A 723 -21.46 -2.82 38.12
N GLY A 724 -21.04 -1.80 38.89
CA GLY A 724 -21.86 -0.60 39.17
C GLY A 724 -21.97 0.37 37.99
N PRO A 725 -23.04 1.18 37.87
CA PRO A 725 -23.18 2.19 36.82
C PRO A 725 -22.28 3.41 37.06
N VAL A 726 -21.85 4.09 35.99
CA VAL A 726 -21.13 5.37 36.07
C VAL A 726 -22.07 6.51 35.65
N PRO A 727 -22.70 7.23 36.59
CA PRO A 727 -23.65 8.28 36.26
C PRO A 727 -22.96 9.60 35.86
N GLN A 728 -23.63 10.37 34.98
CA GLN A 728 -23.21 11.73 34.57
C GLN A 728 -21.80 11.82 33.97
N ALA A 729 -21.25 10.71 33.46
CA ALA A 729 -19.99 10.70 32.75
C ALA A 729 -20.17 11.37 31.37
N LYS A 730 -19.29 12.33 31.07
CA LYS A 730 -19.26 12.98 29.74
C LYS A 730 -18.59 12.03 28.75
N VAL A 731 -19.33 11.62 27.73
CA VAL A 731 -18.86 10.80 26.61
C VAL A 731 -18.72 11.69 25.39
N SER A 732 -17.57 11.70 24.72
CA SER A 732 -17.39 12.30 23.39
C SER A 732 -17.30 11.20 22.34
N TYR A 733 -17.73 11.47 21.11
CA TYR A 733 -17.76 10.47 20.05
C TYR A 733 -17.42 11.05 18.68
N GLN A 734 -16.92 10.19 17.80
CA GLN A 734 -16.70 10.43 16.37
C GLN A 734 -17.25 9.24 15.58
N ILE A 735 -17.81 9.50 14.41
CA ILE A 735 -18.37 8.48 13.52
C ILE A 735 -17.72 8.63 12.16
N TYR A 736 -17.09 7.56 11.69
CA TYR A 736 -16.44 7.47 10.39
C TYR A 736 -17.19 6.52 9.48
N ARG A 737 -17.38 6.88 8.21
CA ARG A 737 -17.86 5.99 7.17
C ARG A 737 -16.69 5.37 6.42
N ARG A 738 -16.80 4.08 6.09
CA ARG A 738 -15.95 3.33 5.16
C ARG A 738 -16.84 2.44 4.29
N ARG A 739 -16.40 2.13 3.07
CA ARG A 739 -17.08 1.14 2.22
C ARG A 739 -17.23 -0.18 2.97
N TYR A 740 -18.44 -0.75 2.97
CA TYR A 740 -18.66 -2.10 3.47
C TYR A 740 -18.19 -3.10 2.43
N MET A 741 -17.36 -4.05 2.85
CA MET A 741 -17.02 -5.21 2.06
C MET A 741 -17.74 -6.40 2.68
N PRO A 742 -18.75 -6.98 1.99
CA PRO A 742 -19.40 -8.19 2.48
C PRO A 742 -18.37 -9.29 2.75
N TRP A 743 -18.56 -10.05 3.83
CA TRP A 743 -17.64 -11.14 4.22
C TRP A 743 -17.53 -12.22 3.12
N TYR A 744 -18.58 -12.43 2.33
CA TYR A 744 -18.57 -13.32 1.17
C TYR A 744 -17.85 -12.73 -0.05
N ALA A 745 -17.45 -11.45 -0.02
CA ALA A 745 -16.73 -10.76 -1.09
C ALA A 745 -15.28 -10.39 -0.68
N TRP A 746 -14.67 -11.15 0.24
CA TRP A 746 -13.30 -10.96 0.75
C TRP A 746 -12.25 -10.78 -0.34
N TRP A 747 -12.51 -11.37 -1.49
CA TRP A 747 -11.67 -11.37 -2.67
C TRP A 747 -11.74 -10.08 -3.51
N ALA A 748 -12.71 -9.19 -3.25
CA ALA A 748 -12.85 -7.88 -3.90
C ALA A 748 -11.86 -6.86 -3.33
N PHE A 749 -11.23 -7.18 -2.20
CA PHE A 749 -10.16 -6.41 -1.55
C PHE A 749 -8.98 -6.11 -2.49
N TRP A 750 -8.71 -7.00 -3.44
CA TRP A 750 -7.57 -6.88 -4.37
C TRP A 750 -7.87 -6.06 -5.63
N PHE A 751 -9.15 -5.82 -5.94
CA PHE A 751 -9.59 -5.21 -7.20
C PHE A 751 -10.41 -3.93 -7.00
N ARG A 752 -10.89 -3.67 -5.78
CA ARG A 752 -11.56 -2.42 -5.42
C ARG A 752 -10.61 -1.57 -4.56
N PRO A 753 -10.34 -0.32 -4.94
CA PRO A 753 -9.53 0.58 -4.11
C PRO A 753 -10.22 0.76 -2.74
N ASP A 754 -9.41 0.73 -1.69
CA ASP A 754 -9.87 0.96 -0.32
C ASP A 754 -10.51 2.34 -0.21
N SER A 755 -11.59 2.45 0.58
CA SER A 755 -12.26 3.71 0.84
C SER A 755 -11.62 4.34 2.08
N PRO A 756 -11.09 5.57 2.02
CA PRO A 756 -10.55 6.23 3.21
C PRO A 756 -11.65 6.44 4.24
N LYS A 757 -11.31 6.40 5.54
CA LYS A 757 -12.24 6.76 6.62
C LYS A 757 -12.69 8.21 6.42
N ALA A 758 -13.99 8.44 6.25
CA ALA A 758 -14.57 9.78 6.14
C ALA A 758 -15.41 10.09 7.38
N GLU A 759 -15.08 11.14 8.12
CA GLU A 759 -15.89 11.56 9.27
C GLU A 759 -17.29 12.01 8.82
N VAL A 760 -18.33 11.54 9.49
CA VAL A 760 -19.73 11.85 9.17
C VAL A 760 -20.52 12.46 10.33
N ALA A 761 -20.03 12.33 11.56
CA ALA A 761 -20.59 12.98 12.75
C ALA A 761 -19.59 12.98 13.91
N SER A 762 -19.60 14.04 14.73
CA SER A 762 -18.87 14.13 15.99
C SER A 762 -19.76 14.81 17.05
N GLY A 763 -19.49 14.58 18.33
CA GLY A 763 -20.26 15.22 19.40
C GLY A 763 -19.94 14.74 20.81
N SER A 764 -20.78 15.13 21.77
CA SER A 764 -20.70 14.67 23.17
C SER A 764 -22.07 14.50 23.79
N VAL A 765 -22.20 13.50 24.67
CA VAL A 765 -23.39 13.13 25.44
C VAL A 765 -23.00 12.87 26.90
N GLN A 766 -23.98 12.73 27.79
CA GLN A 766 -23.75 12.36 29.19
C GLN A 766 -24.48 11.06 29.52
N THR A 767 -23.93 10.28 30.46
CA THR A 767 -24.60 9.09 30.96
C THR A 767 -25.73 9.42 31.93
N ASP A 768 -26.82 8.64 31.87
CA ASP A 768 -27.91 8.69 32.84
C ASP A 768 -27.51 8.07 34.19
N GLN A 769 -28.46 7.98 35.14
CA GLN A 769 -28.20 7.43 36.48
C GLN A 769 -27.81 5.94 36.47
N ASP A 770 -28.18 5.21 35.41
CA ASP A 770 -27.88 3.80 35.21
C ASP A 770 -26.62 3.59 34.35
N GLY A 771 -25.92 4.67 34.01
CA GLY A 771 -24.70 4.67 33.22
C GLY A 771 -24.92 4.56 31.72
N ASN A 772 -26.15 4.68 31.21
CA ASN A 772 -26.44 4.55 29.78
C ASN A 772 -26.36 5.90 29.03
N PHE A 773 -26.03 5.86 27.75
CA PHE A 773 -26.05 7.03 26.86
C PHE A 773 -26.50 6.65 25.44
N SER A 774 -26.89 7.63 24.63
CA SER A 774 -27.31 7.44 23.25
C SER A 774 -26.73 8.48 22.30
N ILE A 775 -26.15 8.02 21.19
CA ILE A 775 -25.62 8.84 20.11
C ILE A 775 -26.57 8.73 18.91
N GLU A 776 -26.90 9.86 18.27
CA GLU A 776 -27.86 9.92 17.18
C GLU A 776 -27.26 10.58 15.94
N PHE A 777 -27.40 9.95 14.78
CA PHE A 777 -26.93 10.52 13.51
C PHE A 777 -27.75 9.99 12.33
N LYS A 778 -27.51 10.50 11.12
CA LYS A 778 -28.16 10.01 9.88
C LYS A 778 -27.12 9.44 8.93
N PRO A 779 -27.01 8.10 8.76
CA PRO A 779 -26.07 7.50 7.81
C PRO A 779 -26.42 7.87 6.37
N ALA A 780 -25.39 8.09 5.56
CA ALA A 780 -25.51 8.41 4.14
C ALA A 780 -24.53 7.57 3.30
N PRO A 781 -24.91 7.13 2.09
CA PRO A 781 -24.08 6.28 1.24
C PRO A 781 -22.80 6.99 0.78
N GLU A 782 -21.80 6.21 0.39
CA GLU A 782 -20.70 6.70 -0.42
C GLU A 782 -21.24 7.22 -1.77
N PRO A 783 -20.95 8.47 -2.18
CA PRO A 783 -21.39 9.02 -3.46
C PRO A 783 -20.88 8.23 -4.67
N GLY A 784 -21.57 8.38 -5.81
CA GLY A 784 -21.13 7.85 -7.11
C GLY A 784 -21.50 6.39 -7.34
N ALA A 785 -20.55 5.62 -7.88
CA ALA A 785 -20.79 4.22 -8.30
C ALA A 785 -21.22 3.27 -7.17
N PHE A 786 -21.04 3.67 -5.90
CA PHE A 786 -21.31 2.85 -4.72
C PHE A 786 -22.55 3.30 -3.93
N GLU A 787 -23.37 4.22 -4.46
CA GLU A 787 -24.54 4.75 -3.75
C GLU A 787 -25.57 3.69 -3.35
N LYS A 788 -25.61 2.58 -4.09
CA LYS A 788 -26.53 1.47 -3.87
C LYS A 788 -25.99 0.42 -2.91
N GLU A 789 -24.70 0.45 -2.61
CA GLU A 789 -24.01 -0.52 -1.76
C GLU A 789 -24.13 -0.14 -0.28
N PRO A 790 -24.09 -1.10 0.65
CA PRO A 790 -23.97 -0.80 2.08
C PRO A 790 -22.64 -0.12 2.43
N SER A 791 -22.59 0.55 3.58
CA SER A 791 -21.41 1.21 4.14
C SER A 791 -21.25 0.88 5.63
N SER A 792 -19.98 0.72 6.04
CA SER A 792 -19.57 0.57 7.43
C SER A 792 -19.47 1.94 8.11
N PHE A 793 -20.03 2.06 9.30
CA PHE A 793 -19.95 3.23 10.18
C PHE A 793 -19.22 2.85 11.46
N ILE A 794 -17.99 3.32 11.61
CA ILE A 794 -17.13 3.11 12.76
C ILE A 794 -17.43 4.23 13.76
N VAL A 795 -18.04 3.88 14.90
CA VAL A 795 -18.35 4.81 15.98
C VAL A 795 -17.30 4.62 17.04
N GLU A 796 -16.52 5.67 17.30
CA GLU A 796 -15.52 5.74 18.35
C GLU A 796 -16.09 6.63 19.46
N ALA A 797 -16.15 6.12 20.68
CA ALA A 797 -16.64 6.85 21.85
C ALA A 797 -15.56 6.85 22.94
N GLN A 798 -15.49 7.94 23.70
CA GLN A 798 -14.52 8.09 24.77
C GLN A 798 -15.08 8.86 25.95
N ALA A 799 -14.73 8.46 27.17
CA ALA A 799 -15.11 9.13 28.42
C ALA A 799 -13.88 9.30 29.32
N HIS A 800 -13.90 10.28 30.22
CA HIS A 800 -12.83 10.45 31.21
C HIS A 800 -13.25 9.93 32.58
N ASP A 801 -12.33 9.26 33.27
CA ASP A 801 -12.54 8.87 34.66
C ASP A 801 -12.11 9.95 35.67
N ALA A 802 -12.31 9.68 36.97
CA ALA A 802 -11.95 10.61 38.04
C ALA A 802 -10.45 10.93 38.09
N GLY A 803 -9.61 10.08 37.49
CA GLY A 803 -8.17 10.29 37.32
C GLY A 803 -7.79 11.03 36.03
N GLY A 804 -8.77 11.44 35.22
CA GLY A 804 -8.56 12.13 33.94
C GLY A 804 -8.17 11.20 32.78
N ARG A 805 -8.20 9.87 32.97
CA ARG A 805 -7.83 8.91 31.91
C ARG A 805 -8.93 8.82 30.88
N THR A 806 -8.56 8.84 29.60
CA THR A 806 -9.47 8.57 28.48
C THR A 806 -9.76 7.08 28.44
N ILE A 807 -11.04 6.69 28.49
CA ILE A 807 -11.57 5.33 28.34
C ILE A 807 -12.32 5.29 27.02
N THR A 808 -11.86 4.50 26.07
CA THR A 808 -12.44 4.44 24.71
C THR A 808 -13.17 3.13 24.45
N ASP A 809 -14.11 3.17 23.50
CA ASP A 809 -14.63 2.00 22.83
C ASP A 809 -14.90 2.33 21.36
N SER A 810 -14.78 1.34 20.48
CA SER A 810 -15.01 1.50 19.05
C SER A 810 -15.82 0.34 18.51
N LYS A 811 -16.85 0.66 17.71
CA LYS A 811 -17.72 -0.34 17.13
C LYS A 811 -18.13 0.02 15.72
N THR A 812 -18.17 -1.00 14.85
CA THR A 812 -18.59 -0.85 13.46
C THR A 812 -20.04 -1.30 13.30
N TYR A 813 -20.82 -0.51 12.59
CA TYR A 813 -22.22 -0.75 12.27
C TYR A 813 -22.43 -0.65 10.77
N GLN A 814 -23.49 -1.24 10.25
CA GLN A 814 -23.75 -1.24 8.81
C GLN A 814 -25.03 -0.47 8.48
N ALA A 815 -24.96 0.34 7.41
CA ALA A 815 -26.13 1.00 6.84
C ALA A 815 -26.21 0.81 5.33
N GLY A 816 -27.42 0.78 4.79
CA GLY A 816 -27.68 0.47 3.39
C GLY A 816 -28.96 1.09 2.85
N ALA A 817 -29.14 0.99 1.53
CA ALA A 817 -30.39 1.31 0.86
C ALA A 817 -31.44 0.18 1.03
N ARG A 818 -30.95 -1.03 1.30
CA ARG A 818 -31.70 -2.27 1.54
C ARG A 818 -31.36 -2.82 2.92
N ALA A 819 -32.34 -3.42 3.60
CA ALA A 819 -32.18 -3.98 4.93
C ALA A 819 -31.53 -5.35 4.92
N TYR A 820 -31.67 -6.08 3.81
CA TYR A 820 -31.35 -7.50 3.73
C TYR A 820 -30.33 -7.84 2.65
N MET A 821 -29.54 -8.86 2.95
CA MET A 821 -28.53 -9.50 2.10
C MET A 821 -28.68 -11.03 2.18
N PHE A 822 -28.10 -11.78 1.25
CA PHE A 822 -28.14 -13.24 1.29
C PHE A 822 -26.77 -13.83 1.65
N LYS A 823 -26.76 -14.69 2.66
CA LYS A 823 -25.67 -15.63 2.90
C LYS A 823 -25.96 -16.89 2.10
N VAL A 824 -25.13 -17.19 1.12
CA VAL A 824 -25.27 -18.35 0.24
C VAL A 824 -24.10 -19.30 0.49
N ASP A 825 -24.41 -20.48 1.03
CA ASP A 825 -23.43 -21.56 1.21
C ASP A 825 -23.71 -22.62 0.14
N LEU A 826 -22.77 -22.78 -0.80
CA LEU A 826 -22.85 -23.79 -1.83
C LEU A 826 -22.41 -25.15 -1.26
N PRO A 827 -23.14 -26.26 -1.56
CA PRO A 827 -22.78 -27.59 -1.07
C PRO A 827 -21.52 -28.14 -1.78
N ALA A 828 -21.22 -27.61 -2.97
CA ALA A 828 -20.05 -27.91 -3.75
C ALA A 828 -19.66 -26.69 -4.62
N GLY A 829 -18.51 -26.68 -5.29
CA GLY A 829 -18.18 -25.60 -6.22
C GLY A 829 -19.05 -25.60 -7.49
N PHE A 830 -19.42 -26.79 -7.96
CA PHE A 830 -20.29 -27.00 -9.13
C PHE A 830 -21.24 -28.18 -8.91
N ALA A 831 -22.37 -28.17 -9.61
CA ALA A 831 -23.33 -29.26 -9.64
C ALA A 831 -22.93 -30.33 -10.65
N ARG A 832 -23.35 -31.57 -10.41
CA ARG A 832 -23.30 -32.64 -11.42
C ARG A 832 -24.60 -32.68 -12.22
N PRO A 833 -24.54 -33.00 -13.53
CA PRO A 833 -25.73 -33.19 -14.34
C PRO A 833 -26.68 -34.19 -13.68
N TRP A 834 -27.94 -33.79 -13.61
CA TRP A 834 -29.06 -34.59 -13.05
C TRP A 834 -29.00 -34.87 -11.55
N ALA A 835 -27.91 -34.53 -10.85
CA ALA A 835 -27.84 -34.63 -9.41
C ALA A 835 -28.63 -33.52 -8.73
N SER A 836 -29.04 -33.76 -7.48
CA SER A 836 -29.59 -32.71 -6.63
C SER A 836 -28.46 -31.81 -6.15
N TYR A 837 -28.65 -30.50 -6.26
CA TYR A 837 -27.72 -29.48 -5.77
C TYR A 837 -28.46 -28.59 -4.76
N ASP A 838 -28.18 -28.82 -3.48
CA ASP A 838 -28.92 -28.22 -2.36
C ASP A 838 -28.15 -27.03 -1.78
N ILE A 839 -28.54 -25.81 -2.17
CA ILE A 839 -27.87 -24.57 -1.77
C ILE A 839 -28.54 -24.04 -0.50
N ALA A 840 -27.75 -23.87 0.56
CA ALA A 840 -28.20 -23.26 1.80
C ALA A 840 -28.17 -21.73 1.65
N VAL A 841 -29.32 -21.10 1.88
CA VAL A 841 -29.50 -19.65 1.79
C VAL A 841 -30.07 -19.14 3.10
N ARG A 842 -29.45 -18.10 3.66
CA ARG A 842 -29.97 -17.35 4.80
C ARG A 842 -30.20 -15.91 4.40
N LEU A 843 -31.29 -15.34 4.88
CA LEU A 843 -31.54 -13.90 4.82
C LEU A 843 -30.86 -13.26 6.03
N MET A 844 -29.90 -12.39 5.75
CA MET A 844 -29.14 -11.66 6.75
C MET A 844 -29.59 -10.20 6.72
N ASN A 845 -29.70 -9.57 7.88
CA ASN A 845 -29.71 -8.12 7.92
C ASN A 845 -28.29 -7.57 7.71
N LEU A 846 -28.15 -6.25 7.57
CA LEU A 846 -26.86 -5.61 7.38
C LEU A 846 -25.86 -5.83 8.53
N ASN A 847 -26.32 -6.22 9.73
CA ASN A 847 -25.47 -6.48 10.89
C ASN A 847 -25.16 -7.98 11.04
N ASP A 848 -25.12 -8.72 9.93
CA ASP A 848 -24.82 -10.15 9.86
C ASP A 848 -25.68 -11.03 10.79
N THR A 849 -26.89 -10.57 11.14
CA THR A 849 -27.87 -11.33 11.93
C THR A 849 -28.92 -11.93 11.01
N GLN A 850 -29.22 -13.21 11.21
CA GLN A 850 -30.25 -13.90 10.44
C GLN A 850 -31.65 -13.38 10.80
N VAL A 851 -32.52 -13.23 9.80
CA VAL A 851 -33.85 -12.63 9.96
C VAL A 851 -34.95 -13.39 9.22
N LEU A 852 -36.16 -13.28 9.77
CA LEU A 852 -37.39 -13.76 9.12
C LEU A 852 -37.69 -12.92 7.88
N GLY A 853 -38.16 -13.55 6.80
CA GLY A 853 -38.56 -12.84 5.58
C GLY A 853 -39.19 -13.73 4.52
N ARG A 854 -39.97 -13.13 3.62
CA ARG A 854 -40.46 -13.83 2.43
C ARG A 854 -39.48 -13.60 1.29
N GLY A 855 -39.13 -14.67 0.60
CA GLY A 855 -38.27 -14.59 -0.56
C GLY A 855 -38.66 -15.55 -1.66
N SER A 856 -37.96 -15.45 -2.77
CA SER A 856 -38.10 -16.35 -3.90
C SER A 856 -36.75 -16.52 -4.58
N TYR A 857 -36.63 -17.58 -5.37
CA TYR A 857 -35.55 -17.74 -6.32
C TYR A 857 -36.07 -17.97 -7.72
N ALA A 858 -35.25 -17.60 -8.70
CA ALA A 858 -35.40 -18.02 -10.07
C ALA A 858 -34.03 -18.43 -10.62
N LEU A 859 -33.98 -19.58 -11.28
CA LEU A 859 -32.81 -20.08 -11.96
C LEU A 859 -33.00 -19.91 -13.47
N TYR A 860 -32.09 -19.20 -14.11
CA TYR A 860 -32.08 -18.97 -15.56
C TYR A 860 -30.92 -19.71 -16.20
N ARG A 861 -31.15 -20.34 -17.36
CA ARG A 861 -30.05 -20.87 -18.18
C ARG A 861 -29.41 -19.71 -18.94
N LEU A 862 -28.09 -19.67 -18.97
CA LEU A 862 -27.34 -18.69 -19.76
C LEU A 862 -26.85 -19.33 -21.08
N GLU A 863 -26.82 -18.53 -22.14
CA GLU A 863 -26.25 -18.88 -23.44
C GLU A 863 -25.18 -17.85 -23.83
N PRO A 864 -24.02 -17.86 -23.15
CA PRO A 864 -22.99 -16.87 -23.42
C PRO A 864 -22.24 -17.20 -24.71
N VAL A 865 -21.87 -16.15 -25.45
CA VAL A 865 -20.82 -16.21 -26.44
C VAL A 865 -19.56 -15.70 -25.75
N LEU A 866 -18.58 -16.58 -25.54
CA LEU A 866 -17.33 -16.18 -24.92
C LEU A 866 -16.67 -15.07 -25.74
N LYS A 867 -16.42 -13.95 -25.08
CA LYS A 867 -15.49 -12.91 -25.52
C LYS A 867 -14.29 -12.98 -24.61
N ASP A 868 -13.56 -14.10 -24.62
CA ASP A 868 -12.32 -14.20 -23.87
C ASP A 868 -11.20 -13.59 -24.73
N ASP A 869 -10.64 -12.49 -24.26
CA ASP A 869 -9.41 -11.89 -24.79
C ASP A 869 -8.19 -12.79 -24.55
N GLY A 870 -8.33 -13.83 -23.72
CA GLY A 870 -7.25 -14.70 -23.28
C GLY A 870 -6.26 -13.94 -22.41
N VAL A 871 -5.40 -14.67 -21.70
CA VAL A 871 -4.27 -14.02 -21.04
C VAL A 871 -3.28 -13.56 -22.11
N TYR A 872 -3.51 -12.39 -22.69
CA TYR A 872 -2.41 -11.60 -23.23
C TYR A 872 -1.54 -11.25 -22.04
N ALA A 873 -0.33 -11.81 -21.99
CA ALA A 873 0.74 -11.38 -21.11
C ALA A 873 1.22 -9.94 -21.41
N SER A 874 0.39 -9.09 -22.03
CA SER A 874 0.63 -7.66 -22.20
C SER A 874 0.10 -6.91 -20.97
N GLY A 875 0.78 -7.09 -19.86
CA GLY A 875 0.44 -6.42 -18.61
C GLY A 875 1.39 -6.84 -17.50
N GLY A 876 2.59 -6.23 -17.48
CA GLY A 876 3.61 -6.39 -16.45
C GLY A 876 3.20 -5.86 -15.07
N GLY A 877 2.14 -6.43 -14.49
CA GLY A 877 1.78 -6.26 -13.09
C GLY A 877 2.40 -7.38 -12.26
N PHE A 878 3.59 -7.14 -11.71
CA PHE A 878 4.13 -7.93 -10.61
C PHE A 878 3.28 -7.68 -9.36
N GLY A 879 2.17 -8.41 -9.23
CA GLY A 879 1.49 -8.55 -7.95
C GLY A 879 2.35 -9.41 -7.03
N TRP A 880 2.79 -8.85 -5.90
CA TRP A 880 3.33 -9.63 -4.79
C TRP A 880 2.28 -10.67 -4.38
N GLY A 881 2.46 -11.94 -4.76
CA GLY A 881 1.52 -13.02 -4.39
C GLY A 881 1.35 -14.18 -5.37
N GLY A 882 1.94 -14.16 -6.57
CA GLY A 882 2.02 -15.37 -7.42
C GLY A 882 0.70 -15.97 -7.90
N GLN A 883 -0.39 -15.23 -7.83
CA GLN A 883 -1.60 -15.64 -8.51
C GLN A 883 -1.46 -15.29 -10.01
N PRO A 884 -1.52 -16.26 -10.93
CA PRO A 884 -1.82 -15.93 -12.33
C PRO A 884 -3.09 -15.08 -12.29
N GLN A 885 -3.11 -13.96 -13.05
CA GLN A 885 -4.25 -13.05 -13.16
C GLN A 885 -5.53 -13.84 -12.98
N ALA A 886 -6.22 -13.59 -11.85
CA ALA A 886 -7.32 -14.41 -11.38
C ALA A 886 -8.17 -14.80 -12.57
N ALA A 887 -8.34 -16.11 -12.80
CA ALA A 887 -9.37 -16.63 -13.68
C ALA A 887 -10.58 -15.68 -13.57
N GLN A 888 -10.95 -15.00 -14.66
CA GLN A 888 -12.07 -14.06 -14.65
C GLN A 888 -13.21 -14.75 -13.91
N ARG A 889 -13.69 -14.15 -12.81
CA ARG A 889 -14.74 -14.77 -12.02
C ARG A 889 -15.93 -15.02 -12.92
N LEU A 890 -16.58 -16.16 -12.76
CA LEU A 890 -17.75 -16.50 -13.58
C LEU A 890 -18.82 -15.41 -13.44
N GLU A 891 -18.98 -14.82 -12.25
CA GLU A 891 -19.89 -13.70 -12.01
C GLU A 891 -19.55 -12.46 -12.84
N GLU A 892 -18.27 -12.15 -13.02
CA GLU A 892 -17.81 -11.01 -13.84
C GLU A 892 -17.90 -11.34 -15.33
N ALA A 893 -17.40 -12.53 -15.72
CA ALA A 893 -17.44 -13.02 -17.10
C ALA A 893 -18.86 -13.13 -17.66
N PHE A 894 -19.84 -13.37 -16.78
CA PHE A 894 -21.25 -13.50 -17.15
C PHE A 894 -22.13 -12.35 -16.63
N LEU A 895 -21.57 -11.22 -16.19
CA LEU A 895 -22.36 -10.11 -15.64
C LEU A 895 -23.32 -9.54 -16.70
N ASP A 896 -22.80 -9.23 -17.89
CA ASP A 896 -23.54 -8.60 -18.98
C ASP A 896 -24.29 -9.59 -19.88
N VAL A 897 -24.25 -10.88 -19.56
CA VAL A 897 -24.96 -11.91 -20.33
C VAL A 897 -26.45 -11.87 -19.96
N PRO A 898 -27.36 -11.70 -20.94
CA PRO A 898 -28.80 -11.73 -20.66
C PRO A 898 -29.26 -13.07 -20.11
N ASP A 899 -30.28 -13.04 -19.24
CA ASP A 899 -30.93 -14.25 -18.76
C ASP A 899 -31.67 -14.94 -19.93
N GLY A 900 -31.44 -16.25 -20.09
CA GLY A 900 -32.18 -17.08 -21.03
C GLY A 900 -33.45 -17.66 -20.41
N ALA A 901 -33.78 -18.91 -20.77
CA ALA A 901 -34.99 -19.56 -20.26
C ALA A 901 -34.93 -19.76 -18.74
N LYS A 902 -36.01 -19.38 -18.04
CA LYS A 902 -36.21 -19.73 -16.62
C LYS A 902 -36.44 -21.23 -16.49
N VAL A 903 -35.56 -21.90 -15.77
CA VAL A 903 -35.53 -23.37 -15.63
C VAL A 903 -36.27 -23.81 -14.37
N GLN A 904 -36.05 -23.11 -13.25
CA GLN A 904 -36.68 -23.40 -11.97
C GLN A 904 -36.98 -22.12 -11.21
N SER A 905 -37.96 -22.17 -10.31
CA SER A 905 -38.25 -21.09 -9.36
C SER A 905 -39.00 -21.66 -8.17
N GLY A 906 -38.99 -20.92 -7.07
CA GLY A 906 -39.80 -21.24 -5.90
C GLY A 906 -39.75 -20.13 -4.87
N ASP A 907 -40.59 -20.25 -3.86
CA ASP A 907 -40.73 -19.29 -2.78
C ASP A 907 -40.18 -19.86 -1.47
N PHE A 908 -39.70 -18.97 -0.59
CA PHE A 908 -39.16 -19.27 0.73
C PHE A 908 -39.88 -18.46 1.79
N LEU A 909 -39.92 -19.04 2.99
CA LEU A 909 -40.11 -18.31 4.22
C LEU A 909 -38.82 -18.48 5.04
N PHE A 910 -37.96 -17.47 5.03
CA PHE A 910 -36.73 -17.49 5.82
C PHE A 910 -37.05 -17.51 7.31
N SER A 911 -36.34 -18.37 8.05
CA SER A 911 -36.32 -18.41 9.51
C SER A 911 -35.27 -17.42 10.07
N ASP A 912 -35.33 -17.14 11.38
CA ASP A 912 -34.26 -16.49 12.14
C ASP A 912 -33.22 -17.49 12.69
N VAL A 913 -33.45 -18.79 12.52
CA VAL A 913 -32.54 -19.88 12.94
C VAL A 913 -32.43 -20.95 11.84
N GLY A 914 -31.22 -21.18 11.32
CA GLY A 914 -30.93 -22.24 10.33
C GLY A 914 -31.10 -21.79 8.87
N ALA A 915 -30.58 -22.55 7.89
CA ALA A 915 -30.70 -22.16 6.49
C ALA A 915 -32.01 -22.61 5.84
N GLU A 916 -32.51 -21.82 4.89
CA GLU A 916 -33.44 -22.30 3.88
C GLU A 916 -32.68 -22.95 2.72
N HIS A 917 -33.35 -23.81 1.95
CA HIS A 917 -32.69 -24.69 1.00
C HIS A 917 -33.25 -24.54 -0.42
N VAL A 918 -32.43 -24.00 -1.34
CA VAL A 918 -32.71 -24.00 -2.78
C VAL A 918 -32.28 -25.35 -3.34
N ARG A 919 -33.24 -26.26 -3.53
CA ARG A 919 -32.97 -27.61 -4.07
C ARG A 919 -33.11 -27.62 -5.59
N LEU A 920 -31.99 -27.42 -6.29
CA LEU A 920 -31.95 -27.52 -7.73
C LEU A 920 -31.88 -29.00 -8.13
N LYS A 921 -32.87 -29.49 -8.90
CA LYS A 921 -32.97 -30.90 -9.31
C LYS A 921 -32.91 -31.03 -10.82
N ASN A 922 -32.46 -32.19 -11.33
CA ASN A 922 -32.50 -32.48 -12.77
C ASN A 922 -31.83 -31.39 -13.64
N LEU A 923 -30.75 -30.77 -13.15
CA LEU A 923 -30.03 -29.75 -13.92
C LEU A 923 -29.23 -30.43 -15.03
N PRO A 924 -29.54 -30.26 -16.32
CA PRO A 924 -28.65 -30.72 -17.38
C PRO A 924 -27.34 -29.94 -17.34
N GLU A 925 -26.32 -30.43 -18.04
CA GLU A 925 -25.07 -29.69 -18.22
C GLU A 925 -25.35 -28.28 -18.79
N GLY A 926 -24.81 -27.26 -18.13
CA GLY A 926 -25.08 -25.87 -18.47
C GLY A 926 -24.52 -24.84 -17.48
N ILE A 927 -24.58 -23.59 -17.89
CA ILE A 927 -24.28 -22.41 -17.06
C ILE A 927 -25.63 -21.79 -16.66
N TYR A 928 -25.81 -21.51 -15.38
CA TYR A 928 -27.05 -20.97 -14.85
C TYR A 928 -26.80 -19.74 -13.99
N ARG A 929 -27.73 -18.78 -14.00
CA ARG A 929 -27.79 -17.68 -13.05
C ARG A 929 -28.89 -17.96 -12.04
N LEU A 930 -28.53 -18.12 -10.77
CA LEU A 930 -29.48 -18.19 -9.68
C LEU A 930 -29.70 -16.77 -9.14
N GLN A 931 -30.92 -16.26 -9.30
CA GLN A 931 -31.36 -14.99 -8.75
C GLN A 931 -32.17 -15.25 -7.48
N LEU A 932 -31.75 -14.63 -6.38
CA LEU A 932 -32.43 -14.61 -5.09
C LEU A 932 -33.09 -13.26 -4.89
N LYS A 933 -34.33 -13.26 -4.38
CA LYS A 933 -35.11 -12.06 -4.08
C LYS A 933 -35.78 -12.20 -2.72
N ALA A 934 -35.86 -11.11 -1.97
CA ALA A 934 -36.57 -11.04 -0.70
C ALA A 934 -37.30 -9.71 -0.57
N ASP A 935 -38.50 -9.74 0.01
CA ASP A 935 -39.26 -8.53 0.32
C ASP A 935 -38.49 -7.74 1.36
N ASP A 936 -38.11 -6.51 1.02
CA ASP A 936 -37.36 -5.65 1.92
C ASP A 936 -38.33 -4.93 2.87
N ILE A 937 -38.07 -4.99 4.18
CA ILE A 937 -38.90 -4.32 5.21
C ILE A 937 -38.99 -2.80 5.04
N TRP A 938 -38.08 -2.20 4.29
CA TRP A 938 -38.04 -0.77 4.00
C TRP A 938 -38.74 -0.39 2.68
N GLY A 939 -39.32 -1.38 1.99
CA GLY A 939 -40.04 -1.27 0.73
C GLY A 939 -39.17 -1.56 -0.49
N GLY A 940 -39.66 -2.39 -1.40
CA GLY A 940 -38.93 -2.89 -2.57
C GLY A 940 -38.41 -4.31 -2.37
N VAL A 941 -37.36 -4.69 -3.11
CA VAL A 941 -36.81 -6.05 -3.10
C VAL A 941 -35.30 -5.99 -2.89
N SER A 942 -34.79 -6.82 -1.98
CA SER A 942 -33.36 -7.17 -1.91
C SER A 942 -33.08 -8.28 -2.89
N GLU A 943 -32.05 -8.13 -3.72
CA GLU A 943 -31.69 -9.12 -4.74
C GLU A 943 -30.20 -9.44 -4.75
N GLN A 944 -29.88 -10.69 -5.09
CA GLN A 944 -28.53 -11.18 -5.28
C GLN A 944 -28.51 -12.24 -6.37
N SER A 945 -27.48 -12.26 -7.21
CA SER A 945 -27.30 -13.29 -8.25
C SER A 945 -25.95 -13.98 -8.11
N LEU A 946 -25.91 -15.27 -8.43
CA LEU A 946 -24.69 -16.07 -8.52
C LEU A 946 -24.71 -16.98 -9.76
N ILE A 947 -23.54 -17.36 -10.24
CA ILE A 947 -23.41 -18.33 -11.32
C ILE A 947 -23.31 -19.75 -10.73
N VAL A 948 -24.16 -20.64 -11.21
CA VAL A 948 -24.14 -22.07 -10.87
C VAL A 948 -23.77 -22.84 -12.13
N LEU A 949 -22.71 -23.64 -12.03
CA LEU A 949 -22.32 -24.56 -13.10
C LEU A 949 -22.92 -25.94 -12.84
N SER A 950 -23.44 -26.58 -13.90
CA SER A 950 -23.69 -28.03 -13.92
C SER A 950 -22.74 -28.64 -14.95
N ALA A 951 -21.78 -29.44 -14.49
CA ALA A 951 -20.67 -29.93 -15.30
C ALA A 951 -20.52 -31.45 -15.18
N GLY A 952 -20.55 -32.16 -16.32
CA GLY A 952 -20.17 -33.57 -16.40
C GLY A 952 -18.65 -33.76 -16.27
N ASN A 953 -18.16 -34.96 -16.60
CA ASN A 953 -16.73 -35.27 -16.50
C ASN A 953 -15.87 -34.55 -17.55
N GLU A 954 -16.41 -34.30 -18.75
CA GLU A 954 -15.76 -33.57 -19.86
C GLU A 954 -16.76 -32.57 -20.45
N PRO A 955 -17.10 -31.50 -19.70
CA PRO A 955 -18.21 -30.63 -20.03
C PRO A 955 -17.89 -29.75 -21.23
N LYS A 956 -18.90 -29.45 -22.06
CA LYS A 956 -18.78 -28.58 -23.25
C LYS A 956 -19.37 -27.20 -22.98
N LEU A 957 -18.94 -26.59 -21.89
CA LEU A 957 -19.44 -25.28 -21.46
C LEU A 957 -18.55 -24.16 -22.01
N PRO A 958 -19.11 -23.09 -22.58
CA PRO A 958 -18.34 -21.91 -23.01
C PRO A 958 -17.95 -21.07 -21.78
N ILE A 959 -16.95 -21.53 -21.02
CA ILE A 959 -16.39 -20.82 -19.86
C ILE A 959 -14.88 -20.58 -20.05
N PRO A 960 -14.33 -19.46 -19.52
CA PRO A 960 -12.90 -19.17 -19.57
C PRO A 960 -12.11 -20.16 -18.71
N SER A 961 -10.81 -19.92 -18.54
CA SER A 961 -9.95 -20.74 -17.66
C SER A 961 -10.55 -20.85 -16.24
N VAL A 962 -10.79 -22.08 -15.78
CA VAL A 962 -11.36 -22.38 -14.46
C VAL A 962 -10.53 -23.43 -13.72
N ALA A 963 -10.43 -23.30 -12.41
CA ALA A 963 -10.03 -24.36 -11.49
C ALA A 963 -10.95 -24.27 -10.27
N MET A 964 -11.75 -25.30 -10.03
CA MET A 964 -12.81 -25.25 -9.01
C MET A 964 -13.05 -26.64 -8.42
N SER A 965 -12.89 -26.77 -7.11
CA SER A 965 -13.15 -28.02 -6.41
C SER A 965 -14.66 -28.27 -6.26
N GLU A 966 -15.06 -29.53 -6.38
CA GLU A 966 -16.39 -29.97 -5.97
C GLU A 966 -16.53 -29.75 -4.46
N GLN A 967 -15.56 -30.21 -3.66
CA GLN A 967 -15.53 -29.99 -2.22
C GLN A 967 -14.24 -29.25 -1.84
N LYS A 968 -14.37 -28.20 -1.03
CA LYS A 968 -13.23 -27.41 -0.53
C LYS A 968 -12.37 -28.18 0.49
N THR A 969 -12.96 -29.19 1.13
CA THR A 969 -12.35 -30.00 2.16
C THR A 969 -12.62 -31.47 1.89
N CYS A 970 -11.60 -32.32 1.97
CA CYS A 970 -11.71 -33.76 1.82
C CYS A 970 -10.94 -34.48 2.94
N GLN A 971 -11.36 -35.71 3.26
CA GLN A 971 -10.69 -36.60 4.21
C GLN A 971 -9.82 -37.64 3.49
N VAL A 972 -8.85 -38.20 4.21
CA VAL A 972 -8.03 -39.32 3.69
C VAL A 972 -8.94 -40.51 3.38
N GLY A 973 -8.79 -41.07 2.17
CA GLY A 973 -9.63 -42.14 1.63
C GLY A 973 -10.77 -41.65 0.74
N GLU A 974 -11.09 -40.35 0.74
CA GLU A 974 -12.04 -39.76 -0.19
C GLU A 974 -11.40 -39.46 -1.55
N THR A 975 -12.21 -39.01 -2.52
CA THR A 975 -11.73 -38.57 -3.83
C THR A 975 -12.08 -37.11 -4.01
N ALA A 976 -11.06 -36.25 -4.06
CA ALA A 976 -11.22 -34.86 -4.39
C ALA A 976 -11.47 -34.72 -5.89
N ARG A 977 -12.40 -33.84 -6.26
CA ARG A 977 -12.74 -33.59 -7.66
C ARG A 977 -12.62 -32.12 -7.99
N VAL A 978 -11.96 -31.81 -9.10
CA VAL A 978 -11.67 -30.43 -9.50
C VAL A 978 -12.04 -30.24 -10.97
N LEU A 979 -13.01 -29.36 -11.24
CA LEU A 979 -13.28 -28.87 -12.59
C LEU A 979 -12.12 -27.97 -13.01
N ALA A 980 -11.43 -28.36 -14.08
CA ALA A 980 -10.20 -27.73 -14.57
C ALA A 980 -10.23 -27.61 -16.09
N GLY A 981 -9.71 -26.51 -16.62
CA GLY A 981 -9.52 -26.29 -18.05
C GLY A 981 -10.12 -24.97 -18.54
N SER A 982 -10.18 -24.82 -19.87
CA SER A 982 -10.85 -23.73 -20.57
C SER A 982 -11.51 -24.30 -21.80
N SER A 983 -12.67 -23.78 -22.22
CA SER A 983 -13.26 -24.19 -23.50
C SER A 983 -12.47 -23.73 -24.72
N GLU A 984 -11.61 -22.72 -24.56
CA GLU A 984 -10.72 -22.21 -25.60
C GLU A 984 -9.42 -23.01 -25.72
N LEU A 985 -9.07 -23.84 -24.72
CA LEU A 985 -7.88 -24.67 -24.79
C LEU A 985 -8.10 -25.86 -25.73
N LYS A 986 -7.42 -25.87 -26.87
CA LYS A 986 -7.52 -26.96 -27.87
C LYS A 986 -6.45 -28.05 -27.67
N GLY A 987 -5.25 -27.65 -27.25
CA GLY A 987 -4.09 -28.51 -27.11
C GLY A 987 -4.01 -29.29 -25.81
N ALA A 988 -2.83 -29.83 -25.46
CA ALA A 988 -2.70 -30.66 -24.27
C ALA A 988 -2.98 -29.88 -22.96
N LEU A 989 -3.61 -30.58 -22.00
CA LEU A 989 -3.79 -30.11 -20.63
C LEU A 989 -2.88 -30.92 -19.70
N TYR A 990 -2.01 -30.22 -18.99
CA TYR A 990 -1.17 -30.78 -17.94
C TYR A 990 -1.78 -30.41 -16.60
N ALA A 991 -1.95 -31.37 -15.70
CA ALA A 991 -2.39 -31.16 -14.34
C ALA A 991 -1.33 -31.66 -13.35
N GLU A 992 -0.96 -30.83 -12.39
CA GLU A 992 0.01 -31.11 -11.34
C GLU A 992 -0.68 -31.05 -9.97
N ILE A 993 -0.31 -31.98 -9.09
CA ILE A 993 -0.81 -32.08 -7.71
C ILE A 993 0.33 -31.74 -6.75
N TRP A 994 0.18 -30.66 -5.98
CA TRP A 994 1.24 -30.08 -5.15
C TRP A 994 0.88 -30.02 -3.67
N ALA A 995 1.85 -30.26 -2.79
CA ALA A 995 1.80 -29.91 -1.38
C ALA A 995 2.97 -28.98 -1.05
N GLY A 996 2.73 -27.66 -1.05
CA GLY A 996 3.80 -26.66 -0.94
C GLY A 996 4.85 -26.82 -2.04
N ASN A 997 6.10 -27.03 -1.65
CA ASN A 997 7.23 -27.24 -2.56
C ASN A 997 7.32 -28.66 -3.15
N PHE A 998 6.36 -29.54 -2.87
CA PHE A 998 6.42 -30.95 -3.25
C PHE A 998 5.41 -31.28 -4.35
N LEU A 999 5.89 -31.75 -5.50
CA LEU A 999 5.06 -32.26 -6.59
C LEU A 999 4.74 -33.74 -6.32
N LEU A 1000 3.52 -34.01 -5.86
CA LEU A 1000 3.04 -35.35 -5.51
C LEU A 1000 2.68 -36.17 -6.75
N GLY A 1001 2.09 -35.53 -7.77
CA GLY A 1001 1.56 -36.24 -8.93
C GLY A 1001 1.34 -35.37 -10.15
N ARG A 1002 1.15 -36.03 -11.31
CA ARG A 1002 0.89 -35.38 -12.60
C ARG A 1002 -0.13 -36.20 -13.41
N GLN A 1003 -1.04 -35.52 -14.10
CA GLN A 1003 -1.94 -36.10 -15.11
C GLN A 1003 -1.78 -35.32 -16.43
N VAL A 1004 -1.78 -36.02 -17.56
CA VAL A 1004 -1.59 -35.41 -18.89
C VAL A 1004 -2.73 -35.85 -19.81
N PHE A 1005 -3.38 -34.88 -20.44
CA PHE A 1005 -4.46 -35.10 -21.39
C PHE A 1005 -4.05 -34.54 -22.75
N ALA A 1006 -4.13 -35.39 -23.79
CA ALA A 1006 -3.69 -35.01 -25.14
C ALA A 1006 -4.60 -33.97 -25.81
N LYS A 1007 -5.85 -33.85 -25.35
CA LYS A 1007 -6.83 -32.86 -25.79
C LYS A 1007 -7.19 -31.97 -24.62
N GLY A 1008 -7.40 -30.70 -24.92
CA GLY A 1008 -7.76 -29.68 -23.95
C GLY A 1008 -9.25 -29.70 -23.65
N GLY A 1009 -9.80 -28.52 -23.42
CA GLY A 1009 -11.15 -28.35 -22.95
C GLY A 1009 -11.24 -28.44 -21.43
N LEU A 1010 -12.48 -28.48 -20.97
CA LEU A 1010 -12.80 -28.61 -19.56
C LEU A 1010 -12.89 -30.09 -19.19
N ARG A 1011 -12.48 -30.41 -17.97
CA ARG A 1011 -12.72 -31.72 -17.38
C ARG A 1011 -12.76 -31.68 -15.86
N VAL A 1012 -13.38 -32.70 -15.27
CA VAL A 1012 -13.27 -32.97 -13.84
C VAL A 1012 -12.09 -33.91 -13.62
N LEU A 1013 -11.09 -33.42 -12.90
CA LEU A 1013 -9.94 -34.19 -12.41
C LEU A 1013 -10.33 -34.90 -11.13
N GLU A 1014 -10.05 -36.20 -11.04
CA GLU A 1014 -10.26 -37.00 -9.82
C GLU A 1014 -8.90 -37.30 -9.18
N ILE A 1015 -8.76 -36.96 -7.89
CA ILE A 1015 -7.54 -37.12 -7.11
C ILE A 1015 -7.89 -37.94 -5.86
N PRO A 1016 -7.45 -39.20 -5.76
CA PRO A 1016 -7.56 -39.99 -4.54
C PRO A 1016 -6.79 -39.33 -3.39
N VAL A 1017 -7.46 -39.04 -2.28
CA VAL A 1017 -6.86 -38.34 -1.14
C VAL A 1017 -6.13 -39.33 -0.24
N GLU A 1018 -4.81 -39.39 -0.40
CA GLU A 1018 -3.91 -40.20 0.43
C GLU A 1018 -3.25 -39.39 1.56
N ARG A 1019 -2.50 -40.06 2.45
CA ARG A 1019 -1.82 -39.44 3.61
C ARG A 1019 -0.86 -38.30 3.23
N GLU A 1020 -0.25 -38.36 2.06
CA GLU A 1020 0.67 -37.32 1.55
C GLU A 1020 -0.03 -35.97 1.27
N HIS A 1021 -1.35 -35.97 1.15
CA HIS A 1021 -2.16 -34.77 0.94
C HIS A 1021 -2.58 -34.10 2.25
N VAL A 1022 -2.30 -34.70 3.40
CA VAL A 1022 -2.69 -34.15 4.72
C VAL A 1022 -2.06 -32.77 4.92
N GLY A 1023 -2.87 -31.83 5.40
CA GLY A 1023 -2.58 -30.39 5.39
C GLY A 1023 -3.07 -29.69 4.14
N GLY A 1024 -3.64 -30.40 3.17
CA GLY A 1024 -4.16 -29.84 1.92
C GLY A 1024 -3.17 -29.94 0.75
N PHE A 1025 -3.68 -29.74 -0.46
CA PHE A 1025 -2.91 -29.78 -1.70
C PHE A 1025 -3.50 -28.82 -2.75
N ALA A 1026 -2.68 -28.43 -3.72
CA ALA A 1026 -3.11 -27.66 -4.87
C ALA A 1026 -3.20 -28.53 -6.12
N VAL A 1027 -4.25 -28.34 -6.91
CA VAL A 1027 -4.36 -28.83 -8.28
C VAL A 1027 -4.11 -27.66 -9.22
N ARG A 1028 -2.95 -27.67 -9.89
CA ARG A 1028 -2.62 -26.68 -10.92
C ARG A 1028 -2.75 -27.33 -12.29
N TRP A 1029 -3.39 -26.66 -13.23
CA TRP A 1029 -3.38 -27.08 -14.63
C TRP A 1029 -2.92 -25.96 -15.55
N PHE A 1030 -2.38 -26.34 -16.70
CA PHE A 1030 -2.00 -25.41 -17.77
C PHE A 1030 -1.95 -26.09 -19.13
N GLY A 1031 -1.98 -25.27 -20.19
CA GLY A 1031 -1.85 -25.67 -21.58
C GLY A 1031 -1.72 -24.45 -22.48
N ALA A 1032 -1.50 -24.66 -23.77
CA ALA A 1032 -1.46 -23.58 -24.75
C ALA A 1032 -2.25 -23.96 -26.00
N SER A 1033 -2.76 -22.97 -26.72
CA SER A 1033 -3.28 -23.09 -28.09
C SER A 1033 -3.52 -21.70 -28.65
N ASP A 1034 -3.58 -21.57 -29.97
CA ASP A 1034 -3.84 -20.29 -30.66
C ASP A 1034 -2.86 -19.17 -30.22
N PHE A 1035 -1.62 -19.55 -29.89
CA PHE A 1035 -0.56 -18.67 -29.39
C PHE A 1035 -0.87 -18.02 -28.02
N LYS A 1036 -1.82 -18.58 -27.27
CA LYS A 1036 -2.19 -18.17 -25.91
C LYS A 1036 -1.86 -19.27 -24.92
N ILE A 1037 -1.68 -18.89 -23.65
CA ILE A 1037 -1.50 -19.82 -22.55
C ILE A 1037 -2.71 -19.76 -21.62
N TYR A 1038 -3.18 -20.92 -21.21
CA TYR A 1038 -4.30 -21.12 -20.32
C TYR A 1038 -3.80 -21.83 -19.06
N SER A 1039 -4.30 -21.42 -17.90
CA SER A 1039 -3.94 -22.05 -16.63
C SER A 1039 -4.98 -21.78 -15.56
N GLY A 1040 -4.99 -22.62 -14.53
CA GLY A 1040 -5.78 -22.41 -13.33
C GLY A 1040 -5.21 -23.21 -12.16
N GLN A 1041 -5.54 -22.79 -10.95
CA GLN A 1041 -5.12 -23.48 -9.74
C GLN A 1041 -6.25 -23.47 -8.71
N GLU A 1042 -6.44 -24.59 -8.02
CA GLU A 1042 -7.38 -24.72 -6.93
C GLU A 1042 -6.69 -25.38 -5.73
N LEU A 1043 -7.00 -24.89 -4.52
CA LEU A 1043 -6.57 -25.51 -3.26
C LEU A 1043 -7.70 -26.37 -2.69
N VAL A 1044 -7.35 -27.57 -2.22
CA VAL A 1044 -8.24 -28.50 -1.52
C VAL A 1044 -7.64 -28.75 -0.14
N ASP A 1045 -8.43 -28.48 0.90
CA ASP A 1045 -8.01 -28.70 2.29
C ASP A 1045 -8.17 -30.18 2.69
N VAL A 1046 -7.22 -30.68 3.48
CA VAL A 1046 -7.24 -32.04 4.03
C VAL A 1046 -6.87 -31.94 5.52
N PRO A 1047 -7.85 -31.66 6.39
CA PRO A 1047 -7.62 -31.36 7.79
C PRO A 1047 -7.24 -32.62 8.58
N ARG A 1048 -6.86 -32.41 9.84
CA ARG A 1048 -6.43 -33.45 10.78
C ARG A 1048 -7.40 -33.55 11.96
N PRO A 1049 -8.65 -34.00 11.74
CA PRO A 1049 -9.65 -34.04 12.82
C PRO A 1049 -9.22 -34.93 13.99
N GLU A 1050 -8.30 -35.89 13.78
CA GLU A 1050 -7.70 -36.69 14.85
C GLU A 1050 -6.78 -35.91 15.80
N LYS A 1051 -6.47 -34.64 15.48
CA LYS A 1051 -5.66 -33.74 16.30
C LYS A 1051 -6.47 -32.70 17.07
N ASP A 1052 -7.78 -32.62 16.84
CA ASP A 1052 -8.65 -31.67 17.52
C ASP A 1052 -8.89 -32.08 18.98
N LEU A 1053 -8.88 -31.08 19.86
CA LEU A 1053 -9.20 -31.23 21.28
C LEU A 1053 -10.44 -30.41 21.62
N SER A 1054 -11.41 -31.03 22.28
CA SER A 1054 -12.52 -30.33 22.91
C SER A 1054 -12.12 -29.94 24.33
N VAL A 1055 -12.06 -28.65 24.63
CA VAL A 1055 -11.67 -28.10 25.93
C VAL A 1055 -12.86 -27.35 26.54
N SER A 1056 -13.20 -27.68 27.80
CA SER A 1056 -14.27 -27.01 28.57
C SER A 1056 -13.76 -26.70 29.96
N LEU A 1057 -13.93 -25.45 30.41
CA LEU A 1057 -13.61 -25.02 31.77
C LEU A 1057 -14.91 -24.60 32.48
N ASP A 1058 -15.32 -25.37 33.48
CA ASP A 1058 -16.42 -25.02 34.37
C ASP A 1058 -15.87 -24.29 35.60
N ALA A 1059 -16.22 -23.01 35.74
CA ALA A 1059 -15.78 -22.14 36.82
C ALA A 1059 -16.93 -21.19 37.24
N PRO A 1060 -17.01 -20.79 38.53
CA PRO A 1060 -18.03 -19.86 39.00
C PRO A 1060 -17.98 -18.52 38.27
N LYS A 1061 -19.14 -18.02 37.80
CA LYS A 1061 -19.24 -16.72 37.10
C LYS A 1061 -19.01 -15.50 38.00
N THR A 1062 -19.27 -15.65 39.30
CA THR A 1062 -19.16 -14.58 40.30
C THR A 1062 -18.64 -15.16 41.60
N GLN A 1063 -17.79 -14.42 42.30
CA GLN A 1063 -17.18 -14.88 43.53
C GLN A 1063 -16.80 -13.71 44.45
N GLU A 1064 -16.95 -13.91 45.77
CA GLU A 1064 -16.53 -12.91 46.76
C GLU A 1064 -15.00 -12.92 46.95
N PRO A 1065 -14.37 -11.75 47.15
CA PRO A 1065 -12.93 -11.66 47.43
C PRO A 1065 -12.50 -12.55 48.61
N GLY A 1066 -11.45 -13.33 48.42
CA GLY A 1066 -10.88 -14.22 49.45
C GLY A 1066 -11.59 -15.56 49.63
N SER A 1067 -12.68 -15.83 48.91
CA SER A 1067 -13.36 -17.13 48.96
C SER A 1067 -12.66 -18.19 48.09
N GLN A 1068 -12.88 -19.47 48.41
CA GLN A 1068 -12.35 -20.60 47.63
C GLN A 1068 -13.27 -20.93 46.45
N ALA A 1069 -12.69 -21.16 45.26
CA ALA A 1069 -13.41 -21.66 44.08
C ALA A 1069 -12.79 -22.97 43.57
N ASN A 1070 -13.66 -23.82 43.04
CA ASN A 1070 -13.28 -25.05 42.36
C ASN A 1070 -13.50 -24.88 40.86
N TRP A 1071 -12.49 -25.20 40.06
CA TRP A 1071 -12.55 -25.16 38.60
C TRP A 1071 -12.40 -26.58 38.06
N LEU A 1072 -13.24 -26.95 37.10
CA LEU A 1072 -13.19 -28.26 36.44
C LEU A 1072 -12.83 -28.07 34.98
N LEU A 1073 -11.60 -28.46 34.62
CA LEU A 1073 -11.15 -28.53 33.24
C LEU A 1073 -11.43 -29.93 32.68
N THR A 1074 -12.23 -30.00 31.62
CA THR A 1074 -12.50 -31.23 30.86
C THR A 1074 -11.87 -31.11 29.49
N VAL A 1075 -11.01 -32.07 29.12
CA VAL A 1075 -10.41 -32.14 27.78
C VAL A 1075 -10.68 -33.51 27.18
N LYS A 1076 -11.17 -33.52 25.94
CA LYS A 1076 -11.48 -34.74 25.17
C LYS A 1076 -10.83 -34.69 23.79
N ASP A 1077 -10.41 -35.86 23.29
CA ASP A 1077 -10.00 -36.02 21.90
C ASP A 1077 -11.22 -35.95 20.95
N SER A 1078 -10.98 -36.00 19.65
CA SER A 1078 -12.04 -36.01 18.63
C SER A 1078 -12.93 -37.26 18.65
N GLN A 1079 -12.57 -38.30 19.40
CA GLN A 1079 -13.42 -39.46 19.68
C GLN A 1079 -14.20 -39.32 20.99
N GLY A 1080 -14.09 -38.18 21.68
CA GLY A 1080 -14.74 -37.91 22.96
C GLY A 1080 -14.08 -38.55 24.18
N ARG A 1081 -12.90 -39.14 24.03
CA ARG A 1081 -12.16 -39.81 25.12
C ARG A 1081 -11.33 -38.80 25.90
N PRO A 1082 -11.16 -38.98 27.23
CA PRO A 1082 -10.30 -38.10 28.02
C PRO A 1082 -8.84 -38.20 27.56
N VAL A 1083 -8.14 -37.08 27.55
CA VAL A 1083 -6.72 -37.01 27.17
C VAL A 1083 -5.82 -36.90 28.40
N GLN A 1084 -4.62 -37.45 28.30
CA GLN A 1084 -3.55 -37.21 29.26
C GLN A 1084 -2.61 -36.14 28.71
N GLY A 1085 -2.25 -35.16 29.53
CA GLY A 1085 -1.37 -34.09 29.12
C GLY A 1085 -1.14 -33.06 30.21
N GLU A 1086 -0.48 -31.96 29.82
CA GLU A 1086 -0.26 -30.80 30.66
C GLU A 1086 -1.22 -29.69 30.25
N ALA A 1087 -1.84 -29.03 31.22
CA ALA A 1087 -2.71 -27.87 30.98
C ALA A 1087 -2.05 -26.61 31.55
N LEU A 1088 -2.22 -25.48 30.86
CA LEU A 1088 -1.91 -24.16 31.36
C LEU A 1088 -3.21 -23.37 31.47
N VAL A 1089 -3.48 -22.81 32.65
CA VAL A 1089 -4.64 -21.95 32.88
C VAL A 1089 -4.12 -20.56 33.24
N LYS A 1090 -4.42 -19.57 32.40
CA LYS A 1090 -4.06 -18.17 32.63
C LYS A 1090 -5.18 -17.45 33.36
N VAL A 1091 -4.84 -16.74 34.43
CA VAL A 1091 -5.79 -15.97 35.23
C VAL A 1091 -5.21 -14.59 35.47
N TYR A 1092 -5.81 -13.57 34.88
CA TYR A 1092 -5.42 -12.18 35.08
C TYR A 1092 -6.63 -11.26 35.07
N ASP A 1093 -6.43 -10.05 35.58
CA ASP A 1093 -7.45 -9.01 35.62
C ASP A 1093 -7.76 -8.52 34.19
N ARG A 1094 -8.99 -8.74 33.73
CA ARG A 1094 -9.41 -8.39 32.36
C ARG A 1094 -9.22 -6.90 32.03
N SER A 1095 -9.21 -6.00 33.03
CA SER A 1095 -8.93 -4.58 32.81
C SER A 1095 -7.56 -4.30 32.18
N LEU A 1096 -6.64 -5.28 32.21
CA LEU A 1096 -5.33 -5.18 31.56
C LEU A 1096 -5.40 -5.24 30.03
N GLU A 1097 -6.44 -5.84 29.46
CA GLU A 1097 -6.64 -5.94 28.00
C GLU A 1097 -6.84 -4.57 27.36
N TYR A 1098 -7.25 -3.57 28.15
CA TYR A 1098 -7.31 -2.18 27.73
C TYR A 1098 -5.95 -1.62 27.28
N TYR A 1099 -4.86 -2.07 27.91
CA TYR A 1099 -3.52 -1.58 27.63
C TYR A 1099 -2.80 -2.42 26.58
N ALA A 1100 -3.06 -3.73 26.55
CA ALA A 1100 -2.45 -4.65 25.59
C ALA A 1100 -3.33 -5.89 25.40
N SER A 1101 -3.57 -6.28 24.15
CA SER A 1101 -4.26 -7.54 23.83
C SER A 1101 -3.35 -8.74 24.07
N ALA A 1102 -3.92 -9.85 24.54
CA ALA A 1102 -3.22 -11.13 24.54
C ALA A 1102 -2.89 -11.55 23.09
N GLU A 1103 -1.71 -12.13 22.88
CA GLU A 1103 -1.35 -12.71 21.58
C GLU A 1103 -2.20 -13.94 21.26
N ALA A 1104 -2.34 -14.26 19.97
CA ALA A 1104 -2.99 -15.47 19.51
C ALA A 1104 -2.27 -16.72 20.07
N SER A 1105 -3.00 -17.81 20.25
CA SER A 1105 -2.39 -19.04 20.76
C SER A 1105 -1.41 -19.60 19.74
N TRP A 1106 -0.22 -19.96 20.20
CA TRP A 1106 0.73 -20.69 19.37
C TRP A 1106 0.21 -22.06 18.92
N LEU A 1107 -0.82 -22.61 19.59
CA LEU A 1107 -1.49 -23.84 19.18
C LEU A 1107 -2.11 -23.74 17.77
N ASP A 1108 -2.58 -22.54 17.40
CA ASP A 1108 -3.17 -22.28 16.07
C ASP A 1108 -2.12 -22.40 14.95
N ALA A 1109 -0.83 -22.36 15.29
CA ALA A 1109 0.28 -22.47 14.34
C ALA A 1109 0.81 -23.91 14.14
N LEU A 1110 0.40 -24.89 14.95
CA LEU A 1110 0.98 -26.25 14.89
C LEU A 1110 0.67 -26.98 13.57
N TYR A 1111 -0.58 -26.94 13.11
CA TYR A 1111 -1.02 -27.73 11.95
C TYR A 1111 -1.45 -26.83 10.78
N GLN A 1112 -0.60 -25.88 10.41
CA GLN A 1112 -0.86 -25.01 9.27
C GLN A 1112 -1.09 -25.81 7.98
N ALA A 1113 -2.00 -25.32 7.14
CA ALA A 1113 -2.27 -25.89 5.84
C ALA A 1113 -1.03 -25.76 4.92
N ASN A 1114 -0.84 -26.75 4.06
CA ASN A 1114 0.15 -26.72 3.00
C ASN A 1114 -0.20 -25.57 2.05
N GLY A 1115 0.76 -24.69 1.78
CA GLY A 1115 0.60 -23.66 0.76
C GLY A 1115 0.47 -24.25 -0.65
N GLY A 1116 0.08 -23.40 -1.59
CA GLY A 1116 0.17 -23.71 -3.02
C GLY A 1116 1.62 -23.76 -3.52
N PRO A 1117 1.84 -24.28 -4.74
CA PRO A 1117 3.16 -24.29 -5.35
C PRO A 1117 3.65 -22.87 -5.69
N GLY A 1118 4.96 -22.73 -5.93
CA GLY A 1118 5.52 -21.52 -6.52
C GLY A 1118 4.92 -21.20 -7.90
N MET A 1119 5.17 -19.98 -8.41
CA MET A 1119 4.60 -19.50 -9.67
C MET A 1119 4.87 -20.45 -10.85
N LEU A 1120 3.90 -20.54 -11.77
CA LEU A 1120 4.10 -21.18 -13.07
C LEU A 1120 5.01 -20.27 -13.92
N ASN A 1121 6.13 -20.81 -14.37
CA ASN A 1121 7.06 -20.11 -15.26
C ASN A 1121 6.55 -20.21 -16.70
N MET A 1122 6.50 -19.07 -17.37
CA MET A 1122 5.93 -18.92 -18.71
C MET A 1122 6.98 -18.39 -19.68
N PRO A 1123 6.81 -18.61 -21.00
CA PRO A 1123 7.57 -17.91 -22.03
C PRO A 1123 7.48 -16.40 -21.84
N PHE A 1124 8.58 -15.69 -22.10
CA PHE A 1124 8.57 -14.24 -22.12
C PHE A 1124 7.95 -13.75 -23.43
N PHE A 1125 6.82 -13.02 -23.37
CA PHE A 1125 6.13 -12.55 -24.57
C PHE A 1125 6.58 -11.18 -25.02
N ASP A 1126 6.73 -10.23 -24.09
CA ASP A 1126 6.88 -8.82 -24.42
C ASP A 1126 8.22 -8.29 -23.92
N THR A 1127 9.06 -7.88 -24.86
CA THR A 1127 10.36 -7.28 -24.58
C THR A 1127 10.30 -5.77 -24.80
N PRO A 1128 10.44 -4.94 -23.75
CA PRO A 1128 10.58 -3.51 -23.93
C PRO A 1128 11.78 -3.20 -24.84
N GLY A 1129 11.55 -2.38 -25.84
CA GLY A 1129 12.61 -1.93 -26.74
C GLY A 1129 13.55 -0.95 -26.06
N MET A 1130 14.79 -0.96 -26.52
CA MET A 1130 15.80 0.01 -26.13
C MET A 1130 15.76 1.21 -27.07
N SER A 1131 16.01 2.42 -26.57
CA SER A 1131 15.94 3.64 -27.38
C SER A 1131 17.26 4.41 -27.37
N PHE A 1132 17.60 5.01 -28.51
CA PHE A 1132 18.80 5.82 -28.66
C PHE A 1132 18.57 7.24 -28.14
N PRO A 1133 19.54 7.84 -27.42
CA PRO A 1133 19.48 9.25 -27.10
C PRO A 1133 19.72 10.08 -28.36
N VAL A 1134 18.82 11.03 -28.64
CA VAL A 1134 19.03 12.02 -29.70
C VAL A 1134 19.87 13.17 -29.14
N LYS A 1135 20.97 13.51 -29.81
CA LYS A 1135 21.99 14.47 -29.35
C LYS A 1135 22.09 15.73 -30.21
N LYS A 1136 21.43 15.77 -31.37
CA LYS A 1136 21.47 16.90 -32.32
C LYS A 1136 20.07 17.22 -32.87
N GLY A 1137 19.90 18.43 -33.39
CA GLY A 1137 18.67 18.85 -34.09
C GLY A 1137 17.54 19.34 -33.17
N LEU A 1138 16.33 19.43 -33.72
CA LEU A 1138 15.14 19.99 -33.06
C LEU A 1138 14.85 19.34 -31.71
N LEU A 1139 15.06 18.03 -31.59
CA LEU A 1139 14.82 17.33 -30.33
C LEU A 1139 15.82 17.73 -29.24
N ALA A 1140 17.09 17.93 -29.58
CA ALA A 1140 18.08 18.41 -28.62
C ALA A 1140 17.72 19.81 -28.10
N SER A 1141 17.21 20.69 -28.98
CA SER A 1141 16.68 21.99 -28.56
C SER A 1141 15.43 21.86 -27.69
N LEU A 1142 14.47 20.98 -28.02
CA LEU A 1142 13.29 20.75 -27.20
C LEU A 1142 13.65 20.17 -25.82
N TRP A 1143 14.59 19.22 -25.76
CA TRP A 1143 15.12 18.71 -24.50
C TRP A 1143 15.87 19.78 -23.71
N GLN A 1144 16.64 20.66 -24.36
CA GLN A 1144 17.25 21.80 -23.68
C GLN A 1144 16.20 22.76 -23.14
N THR A 1145 15.10 23.02 -23.87
CA THR A 1145 13.99 23.82 -23.37
C THR A 1145 13.33 23.15 -22.16
N VAL A 1146 12.98 21.86 -22.27
CA VAL A 1146 12.35 21.09 -21.18
C VAL A 1146 13.27 20.94 -19.95
N ARG A 1147 14.58 20.76 -20.17
CA ARG A 1147 15.61 20.61 -19.12
C ARG A 1147 16.20 21.93 -18.63
N GLY A 1148 15.93 23.04 -19.32
CA GLY A 1148 16.33 24.39 -18.92
C GLY A 1148 15.71 24.70 -17.57
N GLY A 1149 16.45 24.33 -16.53
CA GLY A 1149 15.99 24.38 -15.16
C GLY A 1149 15.70 25.81 -14.74
N GLU A 1150 14.60 26.00 -14.02
CA GLU A 1150 14.57 27.08 -13.03
C GLU A 1150 15.57 26.71 -11.93
N ALA A 1151 16.34 27.70 -11.45
CA ALA A 1151 16.86 27.59 -10.10
C ALA A 1151 15.64 27.29 -9.21
N ARG A 1152 15.67 26.20 -8.42
CA ARG A 1152 14.58 25.87 -7.49
C ARG A 1152 14.23 27.15 -6.75
N SER A 1153 13.00 27.65 -6.88
CA SER A 1153 12.57 28.81 -6.12
C SER A 1153 12.62 28.43 -4.64
N VAL A 1154 13.60 28.95 -3.91
CA VAL A 1154 13.70 28.71 -2.47
C VAL A 1154 12.80 29.75 -1.82
N PRO A 1155 11.66 29.37 -1.21
CA PRO A 1155 10.84 30.34 -0.51
C PRO A 1155 11.65 30.93 0.65
N PRO A 1156 11.43 32.21 1.00
CA PRO A 1156 12.00 32.78 2.21
C PRO A 1156 11.58 31.94 3.43
N SER A 1157 12.48 31.81 4.41
CA SER A 1157 12.25 31.01 5.61
C SER A 1157 12.97 31.60 6.82
N LEU A 1158 12.54 31.25 8.03
CA LEU A 1158 13.32 31.51 9.24
C LEU A 1158 14.49 30.53 9.33
N ARG A 1159 15.63 30.95 9.91
CA ARG A 1159 16.81 30.07 10.07
C ARG A 1159 16.60 29.09 11.24
N LEU A 1160 15.68 28.14 11.12
CA LEU A 1160 15.31 27.23 12.23
C LEU A 1160 15.67 25.76 12.02
N GLY A 1161 16.18 25.36 10.85
CA GLY A 1161 16.61 23.99 10.57
C GLY A 1161 17.90 23.90 9.76
N GLY A 1162 18.72 22.88 10.04
CA GLY A 1162 20.01 22.63 9.38
C GLY A 1162 19.94 21.93 8.02
N GLY A 1163 18.74 21.72 7.46
CA GLY A 1163 18.55 20.85 6.30
C GLY A 1163 17.41 21.27 5.39
N ASP A 1164 17.51 22.43 4.76
CA ASP A 1164 16.61 22.80 3.65
C ASP A 1164 16.83 21.91 2.40
N ASN A 1165 17.78 20.96 2.43
CA ASN A 1165 18.02 19.99 1.36
C ASN A 1165 17.60 18.54 1.66
N TYR A 1166 17.16 18.18 2.88
CA TYR A 1166 16.88 16.76 3.18
C TYR A 1166 15.39 16.36 3.03
N TYR A 1167 14.46 17.29 3.21
CA TYR A 1167 13.01 16.99 3.16
C TYR A 1167 12.30 17.47 1.90
N ALA A 1168 12.85 18.43 1.16
CA ALA A 1168 12.33 18.81 -0.17
C ALA A 1168 12.59 17.74 -1.25
N GLU A 1169 13.41 16.72 -0.95
CA GLU A 1169 13.60 15.55 -1.82
C GLU A 1169 12.78 14.32 -1.37
N GLY A 1170 12.12 14.38 -0.20
CA GLY A 1170 11.44 13.24 0.41
C GLY A 1170 9.95 13.07 0.04
N MET A 1171 9.28 14.10 -0.48
CA MET A 1171 7.86 14.03 -0.89
C MET A 1171 7.62 14.19 -2.40
N ALA A 1172 8.65 13.95 -3.21
CA ALA A 1172 8.50 13.71 -4.66
C ALA A 1172 8.59 12.21 -5.02
N TYR A 1173 8.43 11.32 -4.03
CA TYR A 1173 8.24 9.88 -4.24
C TYR A 1173 6.77 9.53 -4.01
N GLY A 1174 5.95 9.90 -4.98
CA GLY A 1174 4.52 9.62 -5.02
C GLY A 1174 3.90 10.19 -6.29
N GLY A 1175 4.24 9.60 -7.45
CA GLY A 1175 3.66 9.95 -8.75
C GLY A 1175 4.35 11.12 -9.48
N GLY A 1176 5.30 10.80 -10.36
CA GLY A 1176 5.85 11.77 -11.34
C GLY A 1176 7.38 11.76 -11.51
N ALA A 1177 8.13 11.24 -10.53
CA ALA A 1177 9.60 11.22 -10.59
C ALA A 1177 10.22 9.95 -11.20
N MET A 1178 9.40 9.00 -11.69
CA MET A 1178 9.89 7.76 -12.33
C MET A 1178 10.34 7.94 -13.79
N MET A 1179 10.44 9.18 -14.29
CA MET A 1179 10.95 9.50 -15.64
C MET A 1179 12.25 10.33 -15.66
N ARG A 1180 12.89 10.61 -14.52
CA ARG A 1180 14.10 11.49 -14.49
C ARG A 1180 15.41 10.83 -14.06
N LYS A 1181 15.45 9.55 -13.69
CA LYS A 1181 16.69 8.87 -13.26
C LYS A 1181 17.19 7.71 -14.12
N SER A 1182 16.62 7.45 -15.31
CA SER A 1182 17.12 6.43 -16.24
C SER A 1182 17.85 6.97 -17.49
N LEU A 1183 18.11 8.28 -17.59
CA LEU A 1183 18.74 8.90 -18.78
C LEU A 1183 20.14 9.48 -18.52
N SER A 1184 20.80 9.04 -17.46
CA SER A 1184 22.25 9.23 -17.27
C SER A 1184 22.97 7.87 -17.19
N ALA A 1185 22.85 7.10 -18.26
CA ALA A 1185 23.76 6.02 -18.66
C ALA A 1185 23.66 5.85 -20.17
#